data_AF-A0A919DCW6-F1
#
_entry.id   AF-A0A919DCW6-F1
#
_cell.length_a   1.000
_cell.length_b   1.000
_cell.length_c   1.000
_cell.angle_alpha   90.00
_cell.angle_beta   90.00
_cell.angle_gamma   90.00
#
_symmetry.space_group_name_H-M   'P 1'
#
loop_
_entity.id
_entity.type
_entity.pdbx_description
1 polymer ?
#
loop_
_entity_poly.entity_id
_entity_poly.type
_entity_poly.pdbx_seq_one_letter_code
_entity_poly.pdbx_strand_id
1 'polypeptide(L)'
;MAYEVVNAKFRTELHARWSIFFDHLRIPWAYEPVTFHDTQRTPRTPAFWLPQQRIWFDAEPQAPAWWGRFAMAAAGSDHWAAGHWGEEAERCLPVEVPEEWRGLPLLAEGLLFPDDDYGPWHFFDARGMRTYDDEPYQWTMCPQCGAFGATFCGYAERLSCGCLHDPEHHNKVDGHSDRRLLLAYRAALTEVWHQDGAFGDTLLLPTVREALVDQAGAAAAQKSCTGDCQSLWSQRCQELPPAAFRGIPDPDTDRLCAQCPGFVCGQCGEQPASALDMPCRVCEPVTLLSENLARQRLNGLVKQLASATGQHGRTINTLLNQAIGVKTRKGISLAQLGVALTHVDQWLENPSSMPTGRPAVSSTNLAQLHGAELRNLLTTYVGPLAKALHTDIPLIQQRLNDWMDAPSRAEATDEQLRDAILQAAAWLEDPTSYRAFVDPQTVEPGGLPAPIHTKPAPADSTCSLCAAHVAAGETIGRMPRPRPPFHSIAWLCAHCLYDRRAKPRLTDVLLRVFHHVFSGSTTVPLNTAEARVMCEALSRVPAETEDEQLREAIAALHTGIDANATAMLLNSRPAIAAVNALRTTTPGLDGSDAVTLAAVAEHLAQWEQNPSGLDPEQFANRVEWRQAVLRCASAPTALSKRGGPFWV
;
A
#
# COMPACT_ATOMS: atom_id res chain seq x y z
N MET A 1 1.91 -17.65 15.17
CA MET A 1 2.75 -16.60 14.54
C MET A 1 4.12 -17.19 14.31
N ALA A 2 4.81 -16.86 13.21
CA ALA A 2 6.14 -17.42 12.94
C ALA A 2 7.23 -16.73 13.76
N TYR A 3 7.00 -15.47 14.16
CA TYR A 3 7.93 -14.72 15.01
C TYR A 3 7.29 -14.44 16.37
N GLU A 4 8.09 -14.57 17.42
CA GLU A 4 7.70 -14.31 18.81
C GLU A 4 8.63 -13.26 19.41
N VAL A 5 8.07 -12.38 20.26
CA VAL A 5 8.88 -11.46 21.06
C VAL A 5 9.40 -12.21 22.28
N VAL A 6 10.71 -12.25 22.45
CA VAL A 6 11.38 -12.79 23.63
C VAL A 6 12.06 -11.68 24.40
N ASN A 7 12.18 -11.88 25.71
CA ASN A 7 12.89 -10.98 26.61
C ASN A 7 14.20 -11.63 27.04
N ALA A 8 15.33 -11.05 26.63
CA ALA A 8 16.65 -11.43 27.12
C ALA A 8 17.04 -10.49 28.27
N LYS A 9 17.36 -11.07 29.43
CA LYS A 9 17.80 -10.32 30.61
C LYS A 9 19.33 -10.35 30.67
N PHE A 10 19.95 -9.18 30.73
CA PHE A 10 21.39 -9.01 30.82
C PHE A 10 21.76 -8.42 32.18
N ARG A 11 22.92 -8.83 32.74
CA ARG A 11 23.51 -8.26 33.95
C ARG A 11 23.69 -6.76 33.83
N THR A 12 24.10 -6.30 32.65
CA THR A 12 24.43 -4.91 32.39
C THR A 12 24.01 -4.51 30.98
N GLU A 13 23.80 -3.21 30.75
CA GLU A 13 23.58 -2.65 29.42
C GLU A 13 24.76 -2.89 28.48
N LEU A 14 25.99 -2.93 29.00
CA LEU A 14 27.19 -3.27 28.23
C LEU A 14 27.05 -4.66 27.56
N HIS A 15 26.58 -5.67 28.31
CA HIS A 15 26.28 -6.98 27.76
C HIS A 15 25.15 -6.91 26.73
N ALA A 16 24.07 -6.18 27.02
CA ALA A 16 22.97 -6.01 26.08
C ALA A 16 23.44 -5.39 24.74
N ARG A 17 24.37 -4.44 24.76
CA ARG A 17 24.99 -3.83 23.57
C ARG A 17 25.81 -4.83 22.75
N TRP A 18 26.62 -5.65 23.41
CA TRP A 18 27.36 -6.72 22.71
C TRP A 18 26.43 -7.73 22.05
N SER A 19 25.29 -8.05 22.66
CA SER A 19 24.29 -8.91 22.03
C SER A 19 23.75 -8.32 20.71
N ILE A 20 23.58 -6.99 20.63
CA ILE A 20 23.19 -6.30 19.37
C ILE A 20 24.31 -6.36 18.34
N PHE A 21 25.56 -6.19 18.76
CA PHE A 21 26.71 -6.33 17.87
C PHE A 21 26.73 -7.71 17.20
N PHE A 22 26.58 -8.78 17.98
CA PHE A 22 26.51 -10.15 17.43
C PHE A 22 25.31 -10.36 16.53
N ASP A 23 24.13 -9.85 16.90
CA ASP A 23 22.94 -9.99 16.06
C ASP A 23 23.06 -9.26 14.73
N HIS A 24 23.68 -8.09 14.72
CA HIS A 24 23.91 -7.33 13.49
C HIS A 24 24.78 -8.10 12.50
N LEU A 25 25.77 -8.82 13.02
CA LEU A 25 26.65 -9.70 12.25
C LEU A 25 26.04 -11.09 12.00
N ARG A 26 24.85 -11.37 12.53
CA ARG A 26 24.18 -12.67 12.47
C ARG A 26 25.02 -13.81 13.06
N ILE A 27 25.73 -13.51 14.13
CA ILE A 27 26.53 -14.49 14.86
C ILE A 27 25.65 -15.12 15.94
N PRO A 28 25.45 -16.45 15.93
CA PRO A 28 24.82 -17.15 17.05
C PRO A 28 25.56 -16.89 18.36
N TRP A 29 24.83 -16.56 19.41
CA TRP A 29 25.39 -16.37 20.74
C TRP A 29 24.42 -16.89 21.80
N ALA A 30 24.96 -17.50 22.87
CA ALA A 30 24.23 -17.78 24.09
C ALA A 30 24.72 -16.87 25.21
N TYR A 31 23.79 -16.31 25.98
CA TYR A 31 24.13 -15.50 27.15
C TYR A 31 24.06 -16.35 28.42
N GLU A 32 25.16 -16.37 29.16
CA GLU A 32 25.37 -17.15 30.38
C GLU A 32 24.91 -18.61 30.28
N PRO A 33 25.31 -19.36 29.22
CA PRO A 33 24.77 -20.70 28.99
C PRO A 33 25.19 -21.71 30.07
N VAL A 34 26.32 -21.48 30.74
CA VAL A 34 26.89 -22.39 31.75
C VAL A 34 27.54 -21.59 32.87
N THR A 35 27.33 -22.06 34.10
CA THR A 35 28.06 -21.61 35.29
C THR A 35 29.09 -22.66 35.65
N PHE A 36 30.37 -22.30 35.55
CA PHE A 36 31.48 -23.11 36.02
C PHE A 36 31.68 -22.90 37.51
N HIS A 37 32.38 -23.83 38.17
CA HIS A 37 32.65 -23.73 39.60
C HIS A 37 34.15 -23.93 39.82
N ASP A 38 34.73 -23.09 40.68
CA ASP A 38 36.10 -23.32 41.15
C ASP A 38 36.16 -24.45 42.20
N THR A 39 37.36 -24.78 42.68
CA THR A 39 37.53 -25.85 43.68
C THR A 39 36.88 -25.55 45.04
N GLN A 40 36.47 -24.30 45.30
CA GLN A 40 35.67 -23.93 46.47
C GLN A 40 34.16 -23.91 46.19
N ARG A 41 33.73 -24.32 44.98
CA ARG A 41 32.34 -24.25 44.50
C ARG A 41 31.80 -22.82 44.35
N THR A 42 32.66 -21.84 44.15
CA THR A 42 32.22 -20.48 43.82
C THR A 42 31.81 -20.43 42.35
N PRO A 43 30.63 -19.88 41.99
CA PRO A 43 30.17 -19.83 40.62
C PRO A 43 30.96 -18.82 39.77
N ARG A 44 31.28 -19.21 38.53
CA ARG A 44 32.04 -18.48 37.51
C ARG A 44 31.28 -18.55 36.20
N THR A 45 30.65 -17.45 35.82
CA THR A 45 29.69 -17.46 34.71
C THR A 45 30.11 -16.43 33.66
N PRO A 46 30.84 -16.85 32.61
CA PRO A 46 31.17 -15.98 31.48
C PRO A 46 29.90 -15.50 30.76
N ALA A 47 29.95 -14.28 30.24
CA ALA A 47 28.76 -13.65 29.65
C ALA A 47 28.27 -14.28 28.35
N PHE A 48 29.13 -14.50 27.35
CA PHE A 48 28.72 -14.96 26.02
C PHE A 48 29.49 -16.19 25.55
N TRP A 49 28.77 -17.13 24.94
CA TRP A 49 29.34 -18.20 24.12
C TRP A 49 28.96 -18.03 22.65
N LEU A 50 29.96 -18.00 21.77
CA LEU A 50 29.79 -17.97 20.32
C LEU A 50 30.13 -19.36 19.75
N PRO A 51 29.17 -20.29 19.63
CA PRO A 51 29.45 -21.70 19.36
C PRO A 51 30.13 -21.94 18.03
N GLN A 52 29.77 -21.19 16.98
CA GLN A 52 30.36 -21.35 15.65
C GLN A 52 31.85 -20.97 15.63
N GLN A 53 32.22 -19.94 16.39
CA GLN A 53 33.61 -19.45 16.47
C GLN A 53 34.39 -20.15 17.59
N ARG A 54 33.70 -20.90 18.46
CA ARG A 54 34.23 -21.43 19.72
C ARG A 54 34.91 -20.32 20.55
N ILE A 55 34.20 -19.21 20.74
CA ILE A 55 34.69 -18.05 21.50
C ILE A 55 33.87 -17.90 22.77
N TRP A 56 34.54 -17.81 23.91
CA TRP A 56 33.97 -17.22 25.11
C TRP A 56 34.24 -15.72 25.08
N PHE A 57 33.21 -14.92 25.26
CA PHE A 57 33.34 -13.46 25.25
C PHE A 57 32.72 -12.87 26.51
N ASP A 58 33.44 -11.97 27.16
CA ASP A 58 32.95 -11.20 28.30
C ASP A 58 33.36 -9.74 28.19
N ALA A 59 32.59 -8.86 28.83
CA ALA A 59 32.77 -7.42 28.75
C ALA A 59 32.52 -6.78 30.11
N GLU A 60 33.59 -6.29 30.73
CA GLU A 60 33.54 -5.75 32.08
C GLU A 60 34.40 -4.47 32.16
N PRO A 61 34.08 -3.50 33.04
CA PRO A 61 34.94 -2.33 33.25
C PRO A 61 36.35 -2.71 33.71
N GLN A 62 36.45 -3.82 34.42
CA GLN A 62 37.69 -4.41 34.92
C GLN A 62 37.56 -5.92 34.89
N ALA A 63 38.65 -6.61 34.55
CA ALA A 63 38.70 -8.06 34.60
C ALA A 63 38.21 -8.63 35.95
N PRO A 64 37.24 -9.56 35.94
CA PRO A 64 36.90 -10.31 37.14
C PRO A 64 38.11 -11.09 37.64
N ALA A 65 38.30 -11.14 38.96
CA ALA A 65 39.46 -11.78 39.57
C ALA A 65 39.63 -13.29 39.23
N TRP A 66 38.60 -13.90 38.64
CA TRP A 66 38.59 -15.31 38.26
C TRP A 66 38.80 -15.54 36.77
N TRP A 67 38.77 -14.49 35.96
CA TRP A 67 38.75 -14.59 34.50
C TRP A 67 40.01 -15.25 33.96
N GLY A 68 41.21 -14.89 34.45
CA GLY A 68 42.47 -15.46 33.97
C GLY A 68 42.53 -16.99 34.10
N ARG A 69 42.05 -17.54 35.22
CA ARG A 69 41.98 -19.00 35.46
C ARG A 69 40.95 -19.69 34.56
N PHE A 70 39.77 -19.08 34.40
CA PHE A 70 38.77 -19.58 33.46
C PHE A 70 39.32 -19.56 32.03
N ALA A 71 39.95 -18.47 31.62
CA ALA A 71 40.49 -18.28 30.28
C ALA A 71 41.53 -19.35 29.95
N MET A 72 42.49 -19.61 30.84
CA MET A 72 43.44 -20.70 30.67
C MET A 72 42.76 -22.07 30.49
N ALA A 73 41.82 -22.42 31.38
CA ALA A 73 41.11 -23.68 31.33
C ALA A 73 40.27 -23.81 30.04
N ALA A 74 39.59 -22.75 29.63
CA ALA A 74 38.81 -22.69 28.40
C ALA A 74 39.70 -22.82 27.16
N ALA A 75 40.89 -22.22 27.15
CA ALA A 75 41.88 -22.38 26.09
C ALA A 75 42.54 -23.77 26.07
N GLY A 76 42.33 -24.60 27.10
CA GLY A 76 43.01 -25.88 27.27
C GLY A 76 44.51 -25.73 27.56
N SER A 77 44.90 -24.60 28.16
CA SER A 77 46.29 -24.27 28.48
C SER A 77 46.56 -24.40 29.97
N ASP A 78 47.66 -25.08 30.32
CA ASP A 78 48.18 -25.15 31.69
C ASP A 78 49.23 -24.06 31.98
N HIS A 79 49.55 -23.23 30.98
CA HIS A 79 50.60 -22.22 31.07
C HIS A 79 50.06 -20.89 31.62
N TRP A 80 50.51 -20.50 32.82
CA TRP A 80 50.23 -19.18 33.40
C TRP A 80 51.34 -18.20 33.03
N ALA A 81 51.07 -17.26 32.13
CA ALA A 81 51.99 -16.17 31.82
C ALA A 81 52.04 -15.18 33.01
N ALA A 82 53.13 -15.23 33.79
CA ALA A 82 53.31 -14.34 34.93
C ALA A 82 53.38 -12.87 34.46
N GLY A 83 52.38 -12.06 34.83
CA GLY A 83 52.42 -10.59 34.66
C GLY A 83 51.22 -9.93 33.95
N HIS A 84 50.35 -10.68 33.26
CA HIS A 84 49.31 -10.06 32.42
C HIS A 84 48.00 -9.68 33.14
N TRP A 85 47.69 -10.32 34.28
CA TRP A 85 46.40 -10.12 34.97
C TRP A 85 46.48 -9.33 36.29
N GLY A 86 47.65 -8.82 36.66
CA GLY A 86 47.82 -8.08 37.94
C GLY A 86 47.58 -8.90 39.21
N GLU A 87 47.28 -10.19 39.07
CA GLU A 87 46.98 -11.11 40.16
C GLU A 87 48.19 -11.94 40.58
N GLU A 88 48.34 -12.12 41.89
CA GLU A 88 49.11 -13.25 42.44
C GLU A 88 48.34 -14.53 42.11
N ALA A 89 48.81 -15.29 41.11
CA ALA A 89 48.22 -16.54 40.64
C ALA A 89 47.83 -17.53 41.76
N GLU A 90 48.46 -17.39 42.94
CA GLU A 90 48.23 -18.18 44.14
C GLU A 90 46.83 -18.01 44.77
N ARG A 91 46.12 -16.91 44.49
CA ARG A 91 44.81 -16.63 45.14
C ARG A 91 43.58 -17.11 44.36
N CYS A 92 43.75 -17.46 43.09
CA CYS A 92 42.63 -17.83 42.22
C CYS A 92 42.64 -19.34 41.96
N LEU A 93 41.58 -20.01 42.44
CA LEU A 93 41.42 -21.45 42.37
C LEU A 93 41.14 -21.92 40.93
N PRO A 94 41.60 -23.13 40.55
CA PRO A 94 41.38 -23.63 39.20
C PRO A 94 39.90 -23.87 38.93
N VAL A 95 39.52 -23.66 37.66
CA VAL A 95 38.17 -23.87 37.13
C VAL A 95 38.26 -25.01 36.11
N GLU A 96 37.39 -26.01 36.22
CA GLU A 96 37.33 -27.09 35.23
C GLU A 96 36.37 -26.71 34.09
N VAL A 97 36.86 -26.74 32.86
CA VAL A 97 36.06 -26.49 31.64
C VAL A 97 36.03 -27.76 30.78
N PRO A 98 34.84 -28.38 30.59
CA PRO A 98 34.68 -29.54 29.72
C PRO A 98 35.11 -29.26 28.28
N GLU A 99 35.52 -30.31 27.55
CA GLU A 99 36.09 -30.19 26.20
C GLU A 99 35.14 -29.51 25.20
N GLU A 100 33.84 -29.79 25.28
CA GLU A 100 32.81 -29.19 24.45
C GLU A 100 32.69 -27.67 24.63
N TRP A 101 33.10 -27.15 25.79
CA TRP A 101 33.13 -25.73 26.13
C TRP A 101 34.52 -25.09 25.99
N ARG A 102 35.52 -25.82 25.48
CA ARG A 102 36.84 -25.23 25.21
C ARG A 102 36.82 -24.32 23.99
N GLY A 103 37.50 -23.20 24.06
CA GLY A 103 37.47 -22.17 23.03
C GLY A 103 38.43 -21.03 23.32
N LEU A 104 38.42 -20.02 22.45
CA LEU A 104 39.19 -18.80 22.65
C LEU A 104 38.47 -17.90 23.68
N PRO A 105 39.05 -17.67 24.87
CA PRO A 105 38.50 -16.72 25.83
C PRO A 105 38.92 -15.29 25.46
N LEU A 106 37.95 -14.39 25.38
CA LEU A 106 38.14 -12.98 25.09
C LEU A 106 37.46 -12.13 26.15
N LEU A 107 38.21 -11.22 26.74
CA LEU A 107 37.67 -10.20 27.62
C LEU A 107 37.87 -8.83 26.98
N ALA A 108 36.78 -8.07 26.85
CA ALA A 108 36.84 -6.64 26.55
C ALA A 108 36.82 -5.86 27.87
N GLU A 109 37.87 -5.09 28.14
CA GLU A 109 37.91 -4.22 29.31
C GLU A 109 37.58 -2.77 28.98
N GLY A 110 36.72 -2.17 29.81
CA GLY A 110 36.33 -0.78 29.71
C GLY A 110 35.05 -0.54 28.92
N LEU A 111 34.76 0.75 28.69
CA LEU A 111 33.55 1.16 27.97
C LEU A 111 33.77 0.89 26.48
N LEU A 112 32.77 0.27 25.87
CA LEU A 112 32.66 0.13 24.43
C LEU A 112 32.78 1.54 23.78
N PHE A 113 33.72 1.70 22.82
CA PHE A 113 33.83 2.75 21.77
C PHE A 113 34.65 4.05 22.01
N PRO A 114 35.60 4.33 21.10
CA PRO A 114 35.75 5.60 20.40
C PRO A 114 34.90 5.69 19.13
N ASP A 115 34.37 6.88 18.86
CA ASP A 115 33.46 7.27 17.78
C ASP A 115 34.19 7.58 16.45
N ASP A 116 35.30 6.88 16.16
CA ASP A 116 36.07 7.12 14.93
C ASP A 116 35.73 6.12 13.82
N ASP A 117 35.98 6.52 12.58
CA ASP A 117 35.71 5.72 11.37
C ASP A 117 36.56 4.44 11.27
N TYR A 118 37.45 4.19 12.25
CA TYR A 118 38.41 3.09 12.22
C TYR A 118 38.09 1.98 13.23
N GLY A 119 37.07 2.15 14.07
CA GLY A 119 36.60 1.16 15.03
C GLY A 119 37.19 1.36 16.43
N PRO A 120 36.69 0.61 17.44
CA PRO A 120 36.88 0.99 18.84
C PRO A 120 38.31 0.89 19.39
N TRP A 121 39.29 0.40 18.62
CA TRP A 121 40.61 0.06 19.11
C TRP A 121 41.74 0.57 18.21
N HIS A 122 41.55 1.74 17.59
CA HIS A 122 42.52 2.32 16.65
C HIS A 122 43.87 2.70 17.30
N PHE A 123 43.95 2.74 18.64
CA PHE A 123 45.21 2.84 19.35
C PHE A 123 45.48 1.50 20.04
N PHE A 124 46.71 1.00 19.91
CA PHE A 124 47.28 -0.13 20.67
C PHE A 124 47.37 0.16 22.18
N ASP A 125 46.43 0.95 22.72
CA ASP A 125 46.27 1.15 24.14
C ASP A 125 45.98 -0.21 24.78
N ALA A 126 46.69 -0.49 25.87
CA ALA A 126 46.67 -1.74 26.63
C ALA A 126 45.31 -2.07 27.30
N ARG A 127 44.20 -1.54 26.76
CA ARG A 127 42.82 -1.72 27.24
C ARG A 127 41.90 -2.29 26.16
N GLY A 128 42.45 -2.90 25.11
CA GLY A 128 41.68 -3.60 24.07
C GLY A 128 41.05 -4.91 24.55
N MET A 129 40.61 -5.76 23.61
CA MET A 129 40.25 -7.13 23.98
C MET A 129 41.52 -7.94 24.23
N ARG A 130 41.49 -8.86 25.19
CA ARG A 130 42.64 -9.71 25.51
C ARG A 130 42.24 -11.15 25.78
N THR A 131 43.19 -12.03 25.52
CA THR A 131 43.14 -13.45 25.89
C THR A 131 43.95 -13.68 27.15
N TYR A 132 44.13 -14.94 27.58
CA TYR A 132 44.83 -15.23 28.84
C TYR A 132 46.32 -14.85 28.83
N ASP A 133 46.99 -14.84 27.68
CA ASP A 133 48.44 -14.57 27.54
C ASP A 133 48.80 -13.59 26.43
N ASP A 134 47.84 -13.03 25.69
CA ASP A 134 48.09 -12.21 24.51
C ASP A 134 47.08 -11.07 24.32
N GLU A 135 47.59 -9.91 23.89
CA GLU A 135 46.87 -8.65 23.66
C GLU A 135 47.65 -7.75 22.66
N PRO A 136 46.99 -6.93 21.82
CA PRO A 136 45.55 -6.67 21.76
C PRO A 136 44.82 -7.51 20.71
N TYR A 137 43.67 -8.08 21.07
CA TYR A 137 42.74 -8.72 20.15
C TYR A 137 41.70 -7.72 19.62
N GLN A 138 41.28 -7.93 18.39
CA GLN A 138 40.18 -7.19 17.77
C GLN A 138 39.25 -8.14 17.02
N TRP A 139 37.96 -7.78 16.93
CA TRP A 139 37.04 -8.46 16.03
C TRP A 139 37.50 -8.23 14.60
N THR A 140 37.44 -9.27 13.78
CA THR A 140 37.89 -9.22 12.39
C THR A 140 36.97 -10.04 11.50
N MET A 141 36.98 -9.71 10.21
CA MET A 141 36.20 -10.43 9.21
C MET A 141 37.04 -10.73 7.98
N CYS A 142 36.92 -11.95 7.46
CA CYS A 142 37.53 -12.30 6.20
C CYS A 142 36.84 -11.54 5.05
N PRO A 143 37.57 -10.76 4.24
CA PRO A 143 36.99 -10.02 3.13
C PRO A 143 36.52 -10.95 1.98
N GLN A 144 37.03 -12.18 1.90
CA GLN A 144 36.65 -13.13 0.86
C GLN A 144 35.37 -13.91 1.20
N CYS A 145 35.36 -14.62 2.33
CA CYS A 145 34.26 -15.50 2.70
C CYS A 145 33.33 -14.93 3.78
N GLY A 146 33.70 -13.81 4.40
CA GLY A 146 32.93 -13.22 5.50
C GLY A 146 33.05 -13.95 6.83
N ALA A 147 33.99 -14.90 6.98
CA ALA A 147 34.24 -15.55 8.26
C ALA A 147 34.54 -14.51 9.34
N PHE A 148 33.85 -14.61 10.47
CA PHE A 148 33.96 -13.72 11.62
C PHE A 148 34.76 -14.42 12.73
N GLY A 149 35.58 -13.66 13.45
CA GLY A 149 36.28 -14.11 14.64
C GLY A 149 37.02 -12.96 15.31
N ALA A 150 37.86 -13.26 16.29
CA ALA A 150 38.79 -12.30 16.86
C ALA A 150 40.21 -12.80 16.71
N THR A 151 41.12 -11.90 16.37
CA THR A 151 42.54 -12.22 16.20
C THR A 151 43.38 -11.09 16.78
N PHE A 152 44.63 -11.41 17.12
CA PHE A 152 45.62 -10.41 17.52
C PHE A 152 45.76 -9.33 16.44
N CYS A 153 45.59 -8.07 16.85
CA CYS A 153 45.51 -6.87 16.01
C CYS A 153 44.41 -6.90 14.91
N GLY A 154 43.45 -7.84 14.98
CA GLY A 154 42.35 -7.90 14.03
C GLY A 154 42.74 -8.29 12.61
N TYR A 155 43.87 -8.98 12.46
CA TYR A 155 44.35 -9.47 11.18
C TYR A 155 43.52 -10.66 10.67
N ALA A 156 42.91 -10.51 9.49
CA ALA A 156 41.98 -11.48 8.92
C ALA A 156 42.66 -12.76 8.42
N GLU A 157 43.96 -12.71 8.08
CA GLU A 157 44.71 -13.89 7.63
C GLU A 157 44.93 -14.92 8.74
N ARG A 158 44.71 -14.52 10.00
CA ARG A 158 44.78 -15.41 11.17
C ARG A 158 43.46 -16.14 11.45
N LEU A 159 42.40 -15.85 10.70
CA LEU A 159 41.14 -16.58 10.82
C LEU A 159 41.29 -18.01 10.30
N SER A 160 40.59 -18.95 10.93
CA SER A 160 40.61 -20.39 10.58
C SER A 160 40.01 -20.72 9.21
N CYS A 161 39.46 -19.74 8.48
CA CYS A 161 38.84 -19.95 7.17
C CYS A 161 39.82 -20.30 6.04
N GLY A 162 41.13 -20.05 6.21
CA GLY A 162 42.16 -20.39 5.23
C GLY A 162 42.16 -19.59 3.92
N CYS A 163 41.18 -18.70 3.69
CA CYS A 163 41.03 -17.94 2.44
C CYS A 163 42.20 -16.99 2.12
N LEU A 164 42.94 -16.57 3.14
CA LEU A 164 44.06 -15.63 3.03
C LEU A 164 45.40 -16.27 3.37
N HIS A 165 45.47 -17.60 3.39
CA HIS A 165 46.71 -18.31 3.67
C HIS A 165 47.64 -18.22 2.45
N ASP A 166 48.51 -17.21 2.45
CA ASP A 166 49.67 -17.14 1.56
C ASP A 166 50.91 -17.55 2.35
N PRO A 167 51.40 -18.79 2.19
CA PRO A 167 52.58 -19.27 2.92
C PRO A 167 53.87 -18.55 2.51
N GLU A 168 53.88 -17.81 1.39
CA GLU A 168 55.05 -17.06 0.92
C GLU A 168 55.00 -15.56 1.31
N HIS A 169 53.81 -15.02 1.59
CA HIS A 169 53.63 -13.62 1.98
C HIS A 169 52.79 -13.51 3.26
N HIS A 170 53.46 -13.19 4.38
CA HIS A 170 52.81 -12.72 5.62
C HIS A 170 52.22 -11.32 5.45
N ASN A 171 51.43 -11.11 4.40
CA ASN A 171 50.69 -9.87 4.21
C ASN A 171 49.59 -9.84 5.26
N LYS A 172 49.79 -8.97 6.25
CA LYS A 172 48.76 -8.64 7.24
C LYS A 172 47.58 -8.03 6.50
N VAL A 173 46.42 -8.66 6.61
CA VAL A 173 45.17 -8.19 6.01
C VAL A 173 44.30 -7.62 7.11
N ASP A 174 44.14 -6.30 7.13
CA ASP A 174 43.31 -5.61 8.11
C ASP A 174 41.83 -5.92 7.87
N GLY A 175 41.27 -6.82 8.68
CA GLY A 175 39.84 -7.16 8.64
C GLY A 175 38.99 -6.50 9.72
N HIS A 176 39.63 -5.85 10.71
CA HIS A 176 38.94 -5.16 11.80
C HIS A 176 38.16 -3.92 11.35
N SER A 177 38.56 -3.32 10.22
CA SER A 177 37.91 -2.16 9.60
C SER A 177 36.84 -2.55 8.58
N ASP A 178 36.44 -3.84 8.51
CA ASP A 178 35.37 -4.27 7.62
C ASP A 178 34.08 -3.47 7.90
N ARG A 179 33.50 -2.90 6.85
CA ARG A 179 32.30 -2.06 6.94
C ARG A 179 31.17 -2.72 7.72
N ARG A 180 31.02 -4.05 7.65
CA ARG A 180 29.98 -4.78 8.38
C ARG A 180 30.24 -4.76 9.89
N LEU A 181 31.50 -4.87 10.34
CA LEU A 181 31.88 -4.72 11.75
C LEU A 181 31.58 -3.31 12.25
N LEU A 182 32.00 -2.29 11.49
CA LEU A 182 31.76 -0.89 11.86
C LEU A 182 30.26 -0.56 11.96
N LEU A 183 29.44 -1.14 11.08
CA LEU A 183 27.98 -1.02 11.17
C LEU A 183 27.39 -1.74 12.39
N ALA A 184 27.92 -2.91 12.75
CA ALA A 184 27.50 -3.64 13.96
C ALA A 184 27.84 -2.88 15.24
N TYR A 185 29.03 -2.30 15.28
CA TYR A 185 29.50 -1.41 16.32
C TYR A 185 28.60 -0.18 16.46
N ARG A 186 28.33 0.52 15.36
CA ARG A 186 27.42 1.67 15.36
C ARG A 186 26.00 1.27 15.78
N ALA A 187 25.50 0.12 15.34
CA ALA A 187 24.19 -0.37 15.75
C ALA A 187 24.11 -0.59 17.28
N ALA A 188 25.12 -1.24 17.86
CA ALA A 188 25.22 -1.44 19.30
C ALA A 188 25.35 -0.12 20.07
N LEU A 189 26.01 0.90 19.52
CA LEU A 189 26.11 2.26 20.10
C LEU A 189 24.79 3.01 20.12
N THR A 190 24.09 3.00 18.99
CA THR A 190 22.92 3.88 18.79
C THR A 190 21.66 3.39 19.50
N GLU A 191 21.69 2.19 20.09
CA GLU A 191 20.55 1.68 20.84
C GLU A 191 20.35 2.47 22.14
N VAL A 192 19.08 2.80 22.44
CA VAL A 192 18.68 3.60 23.59
C VAL A 192 17.74 2.76 24.47
N TRP A 193 18.17 2.43 25.69
CA TRP A 193 17.34 1.73 26.69
C TRP A 193 16.81 2.63 27.79
N HIS A 194 17.57 3.65 28.18
CA HIS A 194 17.24 4.56 29.26
C HIS A 194 17.13 5.98 28.68
N GLN A 195 15.93 6.58 28.75
CA GLN A 195 15.64 7.86 28.10
C GLN A 195 16.36 9.06 28.75
N ASP A 196 16.81 8.92 30.01
CA ASP A 196 17.22 10.05 30.86
C ASP A 196 18.64 9.91 31.46
N GLY A 197 19.45 8.93 31.03
CA GLY A 197 20.78 8.68 31.58
C GLY A 197 21.92 9.10 30.63
N ALA A 198 23.00 9.66 31.18
CA ALA A 198 24.25 9.78 30.42
C ALA A 198 24.80 8.37 30.16
N PHE A 199 25.31 8.12 28.95
CA PHE A 199 25.73 6.79 28.49
C PHE A 199 26.66 6.05 29.46
N GLY A 200 27.60 6.75 30.11
CA GLY A 200 28.52 6.12 31.08
C GLY A 200 27.84 5.60 32.36
N ASP A 201 26.75 6.24 32.78
CA ASP A 201 26.09 5.95 34.07
C ASP A 201 25.13 4.76 33.97
N THR A 202 24.69 4.42 32.77
CA THR A 202 23.71 3.35 32.54
C THR A 202 24.35 2.01 32.17
N LEU A 203 25.62 2.02 31.76
CA LEU A 203 26.30 0.83 31.21
C LEU A 203 26.34 -0.38 32.15
N LEU A 204 26.27 -0.16 33.47
CA LEU A 204 26.29 -1.19 34.50
C LEU A 204 24.90 -1.53 35.07
N LEU A 205 23.84 -0.88 34.57
CA LEU A 205 22.48 -1.18 35.00
C LEU A 205 21.98 -2.47 34.36
N PRO A 206 21.23 -3.32 35.08
CA PRO A 206 20.55 -4.46 34.49
C PRO A 206 19.62 -4.03 33.36
N THR A 207 19.68 -4.74 32.24
CA THR A 207 18.93 -4.38 31.04
C THR A 207 18.13 -5.56 30.53
N VAL A 208 16.86 -5.32 30.22
CA VAL A 208 16.02 -6.28 29.51
C VAL A 208 15.90 -5.82 28.07
N ARG A 209 16.23 -6.71 27.14
CA ARG A 209 16.11 -6.47 25.71
C ARG A 209 14.98 -7.32 25.15
N GLU A 210 14.05 -6.67 24.47
CA GLU A 210 13.06 -7.36 23.63
C GLU A 210 13.69 -7.66 22.26
N ALA A 211 13.46 -8.86 21.75
CA ALA A 211 13.87 -9.24 20.41
C ALA A 211 12.85 -10.16 19.74
N LEU A 212 12.78 -10.16 18.41
CA LEU A 212 12.02 -11.16 17.68
C LEU A 212 12.89 -12.38 17.43
N VAL A 213 12.28 -13.55 17.57
CA VAL A 213 12.92 -14.79 17.16
C VAL A 213 11.98 -15.57 16.27
N ASP A 214 12.56 -16.13 15.22
CA ASP A 214 11.87 -17.08 14.37
C ASP A 214 11.58 -18.36 15.18
N GLN A 215 10.30 -18.70 15.23
CA GLN A 215 9.67 -19.81 15.95
C GLN A 215 8.89 -20.69 14.97
N ALA A 216 9.34 -20.82 13.72
CA ALA A 216 8.71 -21.70 12.73
C ALA A 216 8.32 -23.08 13.32
N GLY A 217 9.20 -23.63 14.16
CA GLY A 217 8.97 -24.90 14.86
C GLY A 217 7.99 -24.88 16.02
N ALA A 218 7.99 -23.87 16.89
CA ALA A 218 7.00 -23.77 17.98
C ALA A 218 5.58 -23.54 17.42
N ALA A 219 5.45 -22.79 16.32
CA ALA A 219 4.18 -22.62 15.62
C ALA A 219 3.69 -23.93 14.98
N ALA A 220 4.60 -24.73 14.40
CA ALA A 220 4.29 -26.05 13.87
C ALA A 220 3.90 -27.05 14.98
N ALA A 221 4.61 -27.02 16.11
CA ALA A 221 4.31 -27.80 17.30
C ALA A 221 2.93 -27.46 17.87
N GLN A 222 2.60 -26.17 17.99
CA GLN A 222 1.29 -25.73 18.49
C GLN A 222 0.14 -26.15 17.57
N LYS A 223 0.33 -26.11 16.24
CA LYS A 223 -0.65 -26.63 15.27
C LYS A 223 -0.82 -28.16 15.35
N SER A 224 0.24 -28.88 15.73
CA SER A 224 0.25 -30.34 15.82
C SER A 224 -0.20 -30.85 17.21
N CYS A 225 -0.36 -29.95 18.18
CA CYS A 225 -0.84 -30.27 19.52
C CYS A 225 -2.33 -30.61 19.48
N THR A 226 -2.70 -31.82 19.89
CA THR A 226 -4.10 -32.28 19.93
C THR A 226 -4.85 -31.81 21.18
N GLY A 227 -4.17 -31.24 22.18
CA GLY A 227 -4.79 -30.75 23.41
C GLY A 227 -5.15 -31.84 24.43
N ASP A 228 -5.04 -33.12 24.09
CA ASP A 228 -5.37 -34.28 24.95
C ASP A 228 -4.21 -34.74 25.87
N CYS A 229 -3.18 -33.91 25.96
CA CYS A 229 -1.89 -34.19 26.59
C CYS A 229 -1.93 -33.94 28.12
N GLN A 230 -1.59 -34.93 28.96
CA GLN A 230 -1.36 -34.73 30.40
C GLN A 230 0.04 -34.11 30.63
N SER A 231 0.22 -33.28 31.66
CA SER A 231 1.54 -32.70 31.95
C SER A 231 2.55 -33.79 32.32
N LEU A 232 3.85 -33.57 32.02
CA LEU A 232 4.91 -34.52 32.37
C LEU A 232 4.92 -34.85 33.88
N TRP A 233 4.52 -33.88 34.71
CA TRP A 233 4.30 -34.06 36.14
C TRP A 233 3.12 -35.00 36.43
N SER A 234 1.97 -34.80 35.80
CA SER A 234 0.80 -35.68 35.95
C SER A 234 1.12 -37.12 35.53
N GLN A 235 1.88 -37.29 34.45
CA GLN A 235 2.32 -38.60 33.98
C GLN A 235 3.32 -39.25 34.97
N ARG A 236 4.33 -38.51 35.43
CA ARG A 236 5.28 -39.01 36.44
C ARG A 236 4.60 -39.36 37.77
N CYS A 237 3.60 -38.58 38.20
CA CYS A 237 2.79 -38.87 39.38
C CYS A 237 1.91 -40.13 39.24
N GLN A 238 1.60 -40.57 38.01
CA GLN A 238 0.91 -41.84 37.75
C GLN A 238 1.89 -43.02 37.69
N GLU A 239 3.11 -42.80 37.19
CA GLU A 239 4.11 -43.85 36.97
C GLU A 239 4.96 -44.15 38.22
N LEU A 240 5.10 -43.20 39.15
CA LEU A 240 5.94 -43.33 40.34
C LEU A 240 5.13 -43.25 41.65
N PRO A 241 5.58 -43.92 42.73
CA PRO A 241 4.89 -43.88 44.02
C PRO A 241 4.80 -42.45 44.58
N PRO A 242 3.71 -42.06 45.28
CA PRO A 242 3.52 -40.70 45.79
C PRO A 242 4.67 -40.16 46.67
N ALA A 243 5.45 -41.05 47.30
CA ALA A 243 6.58 -40.69 48.14
C ALA A 243 7.82 -40.18 47.35
N ALA A 244 7.87 -40.40 46.03
CA ALA A 244 8.97 -39.97 45.15
C ALA A 244 8.94 -38.45 44.86
N PHE A 245 7.82 -37.78 45.14
CA PHE A 245 7.64 -36.35 44.87
C PHE A 245 7.50 -35.57 46.19
N ARG A 246 8.59 -34.94 46.62
CA ARG A 246 8.56 -33.89 47.67
C ARG A 246 8.89 -32.54 47.03
N GLY A 247 7.89 -31.89 46.45
CA GLY A 247 8.00 -30.56 45.85
C GLY A 247 6.63 -30.01 45.47
N ILE A 248 6.49 -28.69 45.48
CA ILE A 248 5.33 -28.00 44.90
C ILE A 248 5.50 -28.09 43.37
N PRO A 249 4.45 -28.38 42.59
CA PRO A 249 4.54 -28.37 41.13
C PRO A 249 5.13 -27.04 40.68
N ASP A 250 6.23 -27.09 39.93
CA ASP A 250 6.77 -25.90 39.30
C ASP A 250 5.87 -25.56 38.09
N PRO A 251 5.14 -24.43 38.09
CA PRO A 251 4.22 -24.07 37.03
C PRO A 251 4.88 -23.93 35.65
N ASP A 252 6.22 -23.81 35.58
CA ASP A 252 6.97 -23.78 34.33
C ASP A 252 7.31 -25.19 33.80
N THR A 253 7.42 -26.21 34.67
CA THR A 253 7.59 -27.62 34.26
C THR A 253 6.31 -28.30 33.75
N ASP A 254 5.16 -27.66 33.93
CA ASP A 254 3.83 -28.22 33.66
C ASP A 254 3.30 -27.94 32.24
N ARG A 255 4.13 -27.39 31.33
CA ARG A 255 3.68 -26.93 30.00
C ARG A 255 3.91 -27.89 28.84
N LEU A 256 4.59 -29.02 29.03
CA LEU A 256 4.91 -29.95 27.95
C LEU A 256 4.53 -31.40 28.30
N CYS A 257 3.99 -32.11 27.33
CA CYS A 257 3.62 -33.53 27.42
C CYS A 257 4.58 -34.38 26.62
N ALA A 258 4.95 -35.55 27.15
CA ALA A 258 5.88 -36.49 26.52
C ALA A 258 5.40 -37.05 25.16
N GLN A 259 4.09 -36.96 24.87
CA GLN A 259 3.48 -37.42 23.62
C GLN A 259 3.05 -36.29 22.67
N CYS A 260 3.11 -35.03 23.11
CA CYS A 260 2.93 -33.90 22.24
C CYS A 260 4.26 -33.68 21.49
N PRO A 261 4.34 -33.74 20.15
CA PRO A 261 5.58 -33.53 19.40
C PRO A 261 5.94 -32.04 19.33
N GLY A 262 5.77 -31.32 20.44
CA GLY A 262 6.54 -30.12 20.69
C GLY A 262 7.97 -30.58 20.84
N PHE A 263 8.70 -30.54 19.74
CA PHE A 263 10.04 -31.09 19.66
C PHE A 263 10.86 -30.62 20.84
N VAL A 264 11.33 -31.54 21.67
CA VAL A 264 12.24 -31.21 22.76
C VAL A 264 13.65 -31.28 22.18
N CYS A 265 14.54 -30.43 22.67
CA CYS A 265 15.94 -30.37 22.26
C CYS A 265 16.54 -31.78 22.14
N GLY A 266 16.99 -32.16 20.94
CA GLY A 266 17.70 -33.43 20.76
C GLY A 266 19.01 -33.51 21.56
N GLN A 267 19.54 -32.36 22.01
CA GLN A 267 20.80 -32.27 22.75
C GLN A 267 20.64 -32.21 24.27
N CYS A 268 19.75 -31.36 24.81
CA CYS A 268 19.55 -31.23 26.26
C CYS A 268 18.31 -31.96 26.77
N GLY A 269 17.34 -32.32 25.91
CA GLY A 269 16.09 -32.96 26.33
C GLY A 269 15.18 -32.12 27.23
N GLU A 270 15.53 -30.87 27.50
CA GLU A 270 14.86 -30.02 28.51
C GLU A 270 14.07 -28.86 27.92
N GLN A 271 14.49 -28.35 26.75
CA GLN A 271 13.98 -27.10 26.20
C GLN A 271 13.24 -27.34 24.87
N PRO A 272 12.23 -26.54 24.51
CA PRO A 272 11.60 -26.60 23.20
C PRO A 272 12.60 -26.39 22.06
N ALA A 273 12.44 -27.18 21.00
CA ALA A 273 13.20 -27.15 19.76
C ALA A 273 12.26 -26.98 18.55
N SER A 274 12.85 -26.68 17.41
CA SER A 274 12.10 -26.33 16.20
C SER A 274 11.61 -27.55 15.41
N ALA A 275 12.30 -28.69 15.50
CA ALA A 275 11.97 -29.97 14.86
C ALA A 275 12.53 -31.13 15.69
N LEU A 276 12.11 -32.36 15.40
CA LEU A 276 12.52 -33.56 16.14
C LEU A 276 14.04 -33.70 16.00
N ASP A 277 14.72 -33.99 17.11
CA ASP A 277 16.18 -34.10 17.19
C ASP A 277 16.97 -32.81 16.90
N MET A 278 16.31 -31.65 16.73
CA MET A 278 17.01 -30.37 16.63
C MET A 278 17.41 -29.85 18.01
N PRO A 279 18.53 -29.13 18.15
CA PRO A 279 18.87 -28.48 19.41
C PRO A 279 17.88 -27.34 19.72
N CYS A 280 17.64 -27.08 21.00
CA CYS A 280 16.94 -25.89 21.45
C CYS A 280 17.84 -24.66 21.32
N ARG A 281 17.27 -23.48 21.55
CA ARG A 281 17.98 -22.20 21.51
C ARG A 281 19.16 -22.08 22.48
N VAL A 282 19.15 -22.84 23.56
CA VAL A 282 20.27 -22.85 24.51
C VAL A 282 21.42 -23.67 23.93
N CYS A 283 21.11 -24.77 23.24
CA CYS A 283 22.08 -25.68 22.65
C CYS A 283 22.58 -25.21 21.27
N GLU A 284 21.71 -24.62 20.46
CA GLU A 284 22.00 -23.99 19.18
C GLU A 284 21.37 -22.60 19.16
N PRO A 285 22.14 -21.58 19.54
CA PRO A 285 21.63 -20.22 19.66
C PRO A 285 21.20 -19.66 18.32
N VAL A 286 20.06 -18.97 18.33
CA VAL A 286 19.50 -18.31 17.16
C VAL A 286 19.71 -16.81 17.27
N THR A 287 20.04 -16.19 16.14
CA THR A 287 20.19 -14.73 16.07
C THR A 287 18.90 -14.03 16.49
N LEU A 288 18.99 -13.10 17.43
CA LEU A 288 17.85 -12.33 17.88
C LEU A 288 17.66 -11.11 16.96
N LEU A 289 16.45 -10.92 16.43
CA LEU A 289 16.15 -9.77 15.57
C LEU A 289 15.79 -8.57 16.45
N SER A 290 16.71 -7.60 16.56
CA SER A 290 16.39 -6.26 17.07
C SER A 290 15.34 -5.58 16.20
N GLU A 291 14.73 -4.50 16.69
CA GLU A 291 13.74 -3.74 15.90
C GLU A 291 14.30 -3.31 14.53
N ASN A 292 15.53 -2.79 14.52
CA ASN A 292 16.22 -2.36 13.30
C ASN A 292 16.45 -3.52 12.33
N LEU A 293 16.92 -4.67 12.82
CA LEU A 293 17.13 -5.87 11.98
C LEU A 293 15.82 -6.46 11.48
N ALA A 294 14.77 -6.50 12.32
CA ALA A 294 13.44 -6.93 11.92
C ALA A 294 12.87 -6.04 10.80
N ARG A 295 13.06 -4.71 10.88
CA ARG A 295 12.68 -3.77 9.81
C ARG A 295 13.45 -4.01 8.52
N GLN A 296 14.77 -4.22 8.62
CA GLN A 296 15.61 -4.52 7.46
C GLN A 296 15.19 -5.83 6.79
N ARG A 297 14.97 -6.89 7.58
CA ARG A 297 14.46 -8.19 7.10
C ARG A 297 13.11 -8.03 6.43
N LEU A 298 12.16 -7.34 7.06
CA LEU A 298 10.84 -7.08 6.49
C LEU A 298 10.93 -6.35 5.15
N ASN A 299 11.79 -5.34 5.04
CA ASN A 299 12.01 -4.64 3.77
C ASN A 299 12.63 -5.54 2.70
N GLY A 300 13.54 -6.45 3.07
CA GLY A 300 14.09 -7.47 2.19
C GLY A 300 13.01 -8.42 1.66
N LEU A 301 12.19 -8.97 2.56
CA LEU A 301 11.11 -9.89 2.21
C LEU A 301 10.02 -9.21 1.36
N VAL A 302 9.68 -7.95 1.64
CA VAL A 302 8.74 -7.16 0.81
C VAL A 302 9.27 -7.00 -0.62
N LYS A 303 10.59 -6.79 -0.80
CA LYS A 303 11.21 -6.73 -2.14
C LYS A 303 11.12 -8.07 -2.85
N GLN A 304 11.37 -9.17 -2.14
CA GLN A 304 11.22 -10.52 -2.71
C GLN A 304 9.78 -10.79 -3.13
N LEU A 305 8.80 -10.47 -2.27
CA LEU A 305 7.38 -10.67 -2.56
C LEU A 305 6.91 -9.79 -3.72
N ALA A 306 7.40 -8.56 -3.83
CA ALA A 306 7.15 -7.67 -4.96
C ALA A 306 7.62 -8.30 -6.28
N SER A 307 8.82 -8.90 -6.27
CA SER A 307 9.35 -9.62 -7.42
C SER A 307 8.52 -10.87 -7.76
N ALA A 308 8.11 -11.65 -6.75
CA ALA A 308 7.36 -12.88 -6.94
C ALA A 308 5.92 -12.66 -7.46
N THR A 309 5.27 -11.58 -7.02
CA THR A 309 3.87 -11.28 -7.35
C THR A 309 3.70 -10.29 -8.51
N GLY A 310 4.78 -9.65 -8.96
CA GLY A 310 4.73 -8.54 -9.91
C GLY A 310 4.05 -7.27 -9.36
N GLN A 311 3.74 -7.23 -8.06
CA GLN A 311 3.16 -6.06 -7.40
C GLN A 311 4.23 -5.07 -6.97
N HIS A 312 3.89 -3.78 -7.01
CA HIS A 312 4.80 -2.74 -6.53
C HIS A 312 4.95 -2.83 -5.00
N GLY A 313 6.18 -2.68 -4.48
CA GLY A 313 6.44 -2.78 -3.03
C GLY A 313 5.61 -1.82 -2.17
N ARG A 314 5.17 -0.68 -2.72
CA ARG A 314 4.22 0.23 -2.05
C ARG A 314 2.86 -0.43 -1.79
N THR A 315 2.35 -1.19 -2.75
CA THR A 315 1.07 -1.93 -2.62
C THR A 315 1.18 -2.98 -1.53
N ILE A 316 2.24 -3.79 -1.56
CA ILE A 316 2.50 -4.80 -0.52
C ILE A 316 2.60 -4.16 0.86
N ASN A 317 3.33 -3.04 0.99
CA ASN A 317 3.41 -2.32 2.27
C ASN A 317 2.04 -1.80 2.74
N THR A 318 1.16 -1.35 1.84
CA THR A 318 -0.20 -0.96 2.20
C THR A 318 -1.00 -2.15 2.71
N LEU A 319 -0.91 -3.31 2.04
CA LEU A 319 -1.57 -4.54 2.49
C LEU A 319 -1.04 -5.02 3.85
N LEU A 320 0.28 -4.96 4.07
CA LEU A 320 0.88 -5.28 5.36
C LEU A 320 0.41 -4.36 6.46
N ASN A 321 0.41 -3.05 6.21
CA ASN A 321 -0.07 -2.05 7.17
C ASN A 321 -1.52 -2.34 7.58
N GLN A 322 -2.37 -2.68 6.61
CA GLN A 322 -3.75 -3.09 6.85
C GLN A 322 -3.83 -4.38 7.67
N ALA A 323 -3.05 -5.41 7.31
CA ALA A 323 -3.03 -6.70 8.00
C ALA A 323 -2.61 -6.58 9.47
N ILE A 324 -1.68 -5.68 9.79
CA ILE A 324 -1.21 -5.44 11.17
C ILE A 324 -1.95 -4.31 11.90
N GLY A 325 -2.99 -3.73 11.28
CA GLY A 325 -3.83 -2.70 11.90
C GLY A 325 -3.16 -1.34 12.11
N VAL A 326 -2.20 -0.94 11.27
CA VAL A 326 -1.49 0.34 11.38
C VAL A 326 -1.64 1.18 10.10
N LYS A 327 -1.58 2.51 10.23
CA LYS A 327 -1.59 3.41 9.06
C LYS A 327 -0.23 3.47 8.36
N THR A 328 0.84 3.52 9.16
CA THR A 328 2.23 3.60 8.68
C THR A 328 3.13 2.69 9.52
N ARG A 329 4.27 2.26 8.97
CA ARG A 329 5.26 1.46 9.71
C ARG A 329 6.16 2.31 10.63
N LYS A 330 6.00 3.63 10.67
CA LYS A 330 6.83 4.48 11.54
C LYS A 330 6.34 4.31 12.98
N GLY A 331 7.23 3.87 13.88
CA GLY A 331 6.92 3.69 15.30
C GLY A 331 6.06 2.45 15.63
N ILE A 332 5.98 1.46 14.73
CA ILE A 332 5.33 0.19 15.06
C ILE A 332 6.17 -0.60 16.06
N SER A 333 5.50 -1.30 16.98
CA SER A 333 6.15 -2.10 18.01
C SER A 333 6.85 -3.33 17.43
N LEU A 334 7.75 -3.92 18.21
CA LEU A 334 8.44 -5.15 17.85
C LEU A 334 7.47 -6.32 17.62
N ALA A 335 6.42 -6.44 18.44
CA ALA A 335 5.35 -7.42 18.23
C ALA A 335 4.65 -7.23 16.87
N GLN A 336 4.33 -5.98 16.48
CA GLN A 336 3.73 -5.68 15.17
C GLN A 336 4.68 -6.00 14.01
N LEU A 337 5.99 -5.81 14.18
CA LEU A 337 6.99 -6.27 13.21
C LEU A 337 6.99 -7.80 13.08
N GLY A 338 6.85 -8.53 14.18
CA GLY A 338 6.75 -10.00 14.16
C GLY A 338 5.53 -10.50 13.42
N VAL A 339 4.37 -9.86 13.61
CA VAL A 339 3.15 -10.14 12.83
C VAL A 339 3.35 -9.80 11.35
N ALA A 340 3.96 -8.65 11.03
CA ALA A 340 4.23 -8.25 9.66
C ALA A 340 5.16 -9.24 8.94
N LEU A 341 6.25 -9.66 9.59
CA LEU A 341 7.18 -10.66 9.07
C LEU A 341 6.45 -12.00 8.83
N THR A 342 5.64 -12.44 9.79
CA THR A 342 4.82 -13.65 9.65
C THR A 342 3.91 -13.59 8.42
N HIS A 343 3.24 -12.45 8.17
CA HIS A 343 2.40 -12.30 6.97
C HIS A 343 3.20 -12.33 5.68
N VAL A 344 4.35 -11.66 5.60
CA VAL A 344 5.16 -11.66 4.37
C VAL A 344 5.68 -13.06 4.07
N ASP A 345 6.16 -13.80 5.07
CA ASP A 345 6.63 -15.17 4.86
C ASP A 345 5.49 -16.08 4.39
N GLN A 346 4.30 -15.98 5.00
CA GLN A 346 3.11 -16.71 4.53
C GLN A 346 2.73 -16.36 3.08
N TRP A 347 2.83 -15.09 2.69
CA TRP A 347 2.56 -14.66 1.32
C TRP A 347 3.66 -15.04 0.33
N LEU A 348 4.90 -15.19 0.78
CA LEU A 348 6.00 -15.72 -0.04
C LEU A 348 5.82 -17.22 -0.28
N GLU A 349 5.44 -17.98 0.75
CA GLU A 349 5.14 -19.41 0.65
C GLU A 349 3.89 -19.67 -0.21
N ASN A 350 2.85 -18.84 -0.04
CA ASN A 350 1.63 -18.92 -0.81
C ASN A 350 1.17 -17.52 -1.28
N PRO A 351 1.63 -17.05 -2.45
CA PRO A 351 1.24 -15.76 -3.01
C PRO A 351 -0.26 -15.57 -3.20
N SER A 352 -1.03 -16.66 -3.37
CA SER A 352 -2.49 -16.59 -3.49
C SER A 352 -3.20 -16.26 -2.17
N SER A 353 -2.53 -16.47 -1.03
CA SER A 353 -3.04 -16.08 0.29
C SER A 353 -2.85 -14.60 0.60
N MET A 354 -2.01 -13.91 -0.17
CA MET A 354 -1.92 -12.45 -0.11
C MET A 354 -3.27 -11.88 -0.54
N PRO A 355 -3.86 -10.91 0.19
CA PRO A 355 -5.12 -10.32 -0.20
C PRO A 355 -5.06 -9.77 -1.64
N THR A 356 -5.58 -10.54 -2.59
CA THR A 356 -5.57 -10.21 -4.01
C THR A 356 -6.74 -9.29 -4.28
N GLY A 357 -6.47 -8.00 -4.19
CA GLY A 357 -7.41 -6.98 -4.60
C GLY A 357 -7.88 -6.12 -3.44
N ARG A 358 -8.22 -4.88 -3.79
CA ARG A 358 -9.17 -4.17 -2.96
C ARG A 358 -10.41 -5.05 -2.86
N PRO A 359 -11.00 -5.20 -1.66
CA PRO A 359 -12.32 -5.81 -1.56
C PRO A 359 -13.22 -5.10 -2.57
N ALA A 360 -13.90 -5.86 -3.43
CA ALA A 360 -14.97 -5.33 -4.26
C ALA A 360 -15.85 -4.50 -3.32
N VAL A 361 -15.88 -3.19 -3.54
CA VAL A 361 -16.58 -2.32 -2.60
C VAL A 361 -18.05 -2.64 -2.78
N SER A 362 -18.63 -3.37 -1.85
CA SER A 362 -20.06 -3.69 -1.91
C SER A 362 -20.84 -2.38 -2.01
N SER A 363 -21.93 -2.39 -2.76
CA SER A 363 -22.83 -1.23 -2.88
C SER A 363 -23.27 -0.72 -1.51
N THR A 364 -23.46 -1.63 -0.54
CA THR A 364 -23.76 -1.32 0.87
C THR A 364 -22.66 -0.50 1.55
N ASN A 365 -21.38 -0.84 1.32
CA ASN A 365 -20.26 -0.09 1.90
C ASN A 365 -20.10 1.28 1.24
N LEU A 366 -20.36 1.39 -0.07
CA LEU A 366 -20.31 2.66 -0.81
C LEU A 366 -21.35 3.67 -0.34
N ALA A 367 -22.54 3.20 0.06
CA ALA A 367 -23.61 4.05 0.57
C ALA A 367 -23.26 4.74 1.91
N GLN A 368 -22.33 4.18 2.69
CA GLN A 368 -21.92 4.72 3.99
C GLN A 368 -20.81 5.77 3.90
N LEU A 369 -20.13 5.87 2.74
CA LEU A 369 -19.03 6.81 2.53
C LEU A 369 -19.56 8.15 2.01
N HIS A 370 -18.92 9.25 2.41
CA HIS A 370 -19.30 10.61 2.00
C HIS A 370 -18.09 11.48 1.65
N GLY A 371 -18.28 12.45 0.74
CA GLY A 371 -17.34 13.53 0.45
C GLY A 371 -15.89 13.08 0.26
N ALA A 372 -15.04 13.37 1.25
CA ALA A 372 -13.59 13.10 1.18
C ALA A 372 -13.26 11.61 1.13
N GLU A 373 -14.07 10.76 1.77
CA GLU A 373 -13.85 9.31 1.79
C GLU A 373 -14.09 8.71 0.39
N LEU A 374 -15.16 9.15 -0.28
CA LEU A 374 -15.45 8.79 -1.66
C LEU A 374 -14.36 9.29 -2.62
N ARG A 375 -13.90 10.54 -2.47
CA ARG A 375 -12.79 11.07 -3.29
C ARG A 375 -11.49 10.30 -3.09
N ASN A 376 -11.18 9.94 -1.85
CA ASN A 376 -10.03 9.12 -1.53
C ASN A 376 -10.17 7.73 -2.17
N LEU A 377 -11.31 7.08 -2.00
CA LEU A 377 -11.61 5.79 -2.60
C LEU A 377 -11.48 5.84 -4.13
N LEU A 378 -12.10 6.81 -4.81
CA LEU A 378 -11.96 6.97 -6.27
C LEU A 378 -10.50 7.19 -6.70
N THR A 379 -9.74 8.02 -5.97
CA THR A 379 -8.30 8.24 -6.26
C THR A 379 -7.52 6.94 -6.24
N THR A 380 -7.91 6.03 -5.37
CA THR A 380 -7.24 4.75 -5.26
C THR A 380 -7.42 3.88 -6.53
N TYR A 381 -8.48 4.08 -7.34
CA TYR A 381 -8.71 3.37 -8.61
C TYR A 381 -7.92 3.91 -9.81
N VAL A 382 -7.56 5.19 -9.80
CA VAL A 382 -6.96 5.87 -10.97
C VAL A 382 -5.63 5.25 -11.40
N GLY A 383 -4.72 4.96 -10.45
CA GLY A 383 -3.42 4.38 -10.76
C GLY A 383 -3.51 2.97 -11.37
N PRO A 384 -4.25 2.04 -10.75
CA PRO A 384 -4.53 0.73 -11.34
C PRO A 384 -5.17 0.82 -12.73
N LEU A 385 -6.14 1.71 -12.93
CA LEU A 385 -6.79 1.91 -14.24
C LEU A 385 -5.80 2.39 -15.29
N ALA A 386 -5.01 3.42 -14.97
CA ALA A 386 -3.97 3.94 -15.84
C ALA A 386 -2.99 2.84 -16.30
N LYS A 387 -2.59 1.97 -15.36
CA LYS A 387 -1.73 0.81 -15.67
C LYS A 387 -2.45 -0.21 -16.56
N ALA A 388 -3.67 -0.62 -16.22
CA ALA A 388 -4.44 -1.63 -16.95
C ALA A 388 -4.79 -1.18 -18.37
N LEU A 389 -5.06 0.11 -18.55
CA LEU A 389 -5.48 0.71 -19.83
C LEU A 389 -4.32 1.28 -20.64
N HIS A 390 -3.08 1.18 -20.15
CA HIS A 390 -1.90 1.82 -20.73
C HIS A 390 -2.12 3.30 -21.08
N THR A 391 -2.73 4.03 -20.14
CA THR A 391 -3.19 5.41 -20.32
C THR A 391 -2.68 6.28 -19.17
N ASP A 392 -2.35 7.55 -19.44
CA ASP A 392 -1.84 8.45 -18.41
C ASP A 392 -2.87 8.77 -17.31
N ILE A 393 -2.37 8.90 -16.08
CA ILE A 393 -3.18 9.22 -14.89
C ILE A 393 -4.08 10.46 -15.10
N PRO A 394 -3.58 11.60 -15.64
CA PRO A 394 -4.43 12.78 -15.89
C PRO A 394 -5.58 12.49 -16.87
N LEU A 395 -5.34 11.69 -17.91
CA LEU A 395 -6.39 11.36 -18.88
C LEU A 395 -7.47 10.47 -18.27
N ILE A 396 -7.10 9.47 -17.45
CA ILE A 396 -8.07 8.67 -16.69
C ILE A 396 -8.89 9.54 -15.74
N GLN A 397 -8.26 10.50 -15.05
CA GLN A 397 -8.97 11.44 -14.18
C GLN A 397 -9.97 12.30 -14.98
N GLN A 398 -9.55 12.81 -16.15
CA GLN A 398 -10.43 13.54 -17.05
C GLN A 398 -11.61 12.66 -17.50
N ARG A 399 -11.38 11.40 -17.88
CA ARG A 399 -12.45 10.49 -18.30
C ARG A 399 -13.44 10.16 -17.18
N LEU A 400 -12.97 10.01 -15.95
CA LEU A 400 -13.86 9.83 -14.79
C LEU A 400 -14.66 11.11 -14.50
N ASN A 401 -14.06 12.29 -14.64
CA ASN A 401 -14.78 13.56 -14.53
C ASN A 401 -15.84 13.71 -15.63
N ASP A 402 -15.53 13.30 -16.85
CA ASP A 402 -16.48 13.28 -17.97
C ASP A 402 -17.64 12.31 -17.69
N TRP A 403 -17.36 11.10 -17.16
CA TRP A 403 -18.37 10.12 -16.78
C TRP A 403 -19.33 10.65 -15.71
N MET A 404 -18.78 11.25 -14.65
CA MET A 404 -19.55 11.87 -13.57
C MET A 404 -20.35 13.10 -14.02
N ASP A 405 -19.90 13.72 -15.12
CA ASP A 405 -20.24 15.09 -15.50
C ASP A 405 -19.97 16.09 -14.37
N ALA A 406 -18.74 16.07 -13.86
CA ALA A 406 -18.24 17.08 -12.93
C ALA A 406 -17.05 17.81 -13.59
N PRO A 407 -16.86 19.12 -13.35
CA PRO A 407 -15.65 19.82 -13.81
C PRO A 407 -14.40 19.25 -13.15
N SER A 408 -14.52 18.89 -11.87
CA SER A 408 -13.46 18.28 -11.08
C SER A 408 -14.03 17.30 -10.06
N ARG A 409 -13.18 16.39 -9.55
CA ARG A 409 -13.54 15.51 -8.42
C ARG A 409 -13.91 16.27 -7.15
N ALA A 410 -13.42 17.50 -6.99
CA ALA A 410 -13.71 18.33 -5.81
C ALA A 410 -15.15 18.88 -5.85
N GLU A 411 -15.68 19.09 -7.06
CA GLU A 411 -17.03 19.63 -7.30
C GLU A 411 -18.09 18.53 -7.50
N ALA A 412 -17.70 17.26 -7.55
CA ALA A 412 -18.61 16.14 -7.72
C ALA A 412 -19.45 15.90 -6.46
N THR A 413 -20.74 15.60 -6.64
CA THR A 413 -21.63 15.14 -5.56
C THR A 413 -21.27 13.73 -5.10
N ASP A 414 -21.80 13.31 -3.95
CA ASP A 414 -21.60 11.95 -3.45
C ASP A 414 -22.13 10.89 -4.42
N GLU A 415 -23.28 11.13 -5.06
CA GLU A 415 -23.86 10.23 -6.08
C GLU A 415 -22.95 10.12 -7.30
N GLN A 416 -22.41 11.25 -7.79
CA GLN A 416 -21.46 11.27 -8.89
C GLN A 416 -20.19 10.48 -8.55
N LEU A 417 -19.62 10.69 -7.36
CA LEU A 417 -18.43 9.96 -6.92
C LEU A 417 -18.68 8.46 -6.79
N ARG A 418 -19.82 8.04 -6.23
CA ARG A 418 -20.19 6.61 -6.16
C ARG A 418 -20.31 6.00 -7.54
N ASP A 419 -20.97 6.69 -8.47
CA ASP A 419 -21.12 6.23 -9.85
C ASP A 419 -19.76 6.07 -10.56
N ALA A 420 -18.85 7.02 -10.35
CA ALA A 420 -17.49 6.94 -10.89
C ALA A 420 -16.69 5.80 -10.30
N ILE A 421 -16.86 5.48 -9.01
CA ILE A 421 -16.19 4.36 -8.36
C ILE A 421 -16.69 3.04 -8.94
N LEU A 422 -18.01 2.90 -9.12
CA LEU A 422 -18.60 1.72 -9.76
C LEU A 422 -18.10 1.57 -11.19
N GLN A 423 -18.07 2.66 -11.96
CA GLN A 423 -17.56 2.61 -13.34
C GLN A 423 -16.05 2.33 -13.40
N ALA A 424 -15.27 2.91 -12.48
CA ALA A 424 -13.84 2.65 -12.39
C ALA A 424 -13.53 1.19 -12.04
N ALA A 425 -14.36 0.56 -11.19
CA ALA A 425 -14.28 -0.86 -10.91
C ALA A 425 -14.64 -1.69 -12.15
N ALA A 426 -15.73 -1.35 -12.84
CA ALA A 426 -16.13 -2.03 -14.07
C ALA A 426 -15.07 -1.95 -15.18
N TRP A 427 -14.41 -0.79 -15.36
CA TRP A 427 -13.30 -0.65 -16.32
C TRP A 427 -12.05 -1.43 -15.94
N LEU A 428 -11.81 -1.68 -14.64
CA LEU A 428 -10.72 -2.55 -14.21
C LEU A 428 -11.03 -4.02 -14.46
N GLU A 429 -12.29 -4.42 -14.27
CA GLU A 429 -12.76 -5.78 -14.49
C GLU A 429 -12.82 -6.11 -15.98
N ASP A 430 -13.34 -5.18 -16.79
CA ASP A 430 -13.36 -5.26 -18.25
C ASP A 430 -12.76 -4.00 -18.90
N PRO A 431 -11.43 -4.01 -19.17
CA PRO A 431 -10.76 -2.94 -19.90
C PRO A 431 -11.33 -2.64 -21.29
N THR A 432 -12.07 -3.57 -21.91
CA THR A 432 -12.66 -3.34 -23.24
C THR A 432 -13.85 -2.39 -23.18
N SER A 433 -14.61 -2.39 -22.07
CA SER A 433 -15.69 -1.43 -21.82
C SER A 433 -15.20 0.02 -21.74
N TYR A 434 -13.94 0.26 -21.31
CA TYR A 434 -13.32 1.59 -21.40
C TYR A 434 -13.09 2.04 -22.84
N ARG A 435 -12.66 1.12 -23.72
CA ARG A 435 -12.45 1.46 -25.15
C ARG A 435 -13.77 1.84 -25.82
N ALA A 436 -14.85 1.11 -25.52
CA ALA A 436 -16.20 1.46 -25.99
C ALA A 436 -16.66 2.84 -25.49
N PHE A 437 -16.18 3.28 -24.31
CA PHE A 437 -16.42 4.63 -23.79
C PHE A 437 -15.60 5.71 -24.52
N VAL A 438 -14.31 5.46 -24.81
CA VAL A 438 -13.42 6.47 -25.44
C VAL A 438 -13.67 6.60 -26.94
N ASP A 439 -13.95 5.49 -27.60
CA ASP A 439 -14.17 5.39 -29.04
C ASP A 439 -15.55 4.78 -29.29
N PRO A 440 -16.63 5.56 -29.08
CA PRO A 440 -17.98 5.07 -29.32
C PRO A 440 -18.11 4.67 -30.78
N GLN A 441 -18.65 3.48 -31.04
CA GLN A 441 -18.82 2.96 -32.40
C GLN A 441 -19.51 4.00 -33.30
N THR A 442 -19.08 4.03 -34.56
CA THR A 442 -19.55 4.99 -35.56
C THR A 442 -21.06 5.02 -35.66
N VAL A 443 -21.57 6.25 -35.61
CA VAL A 443 -22.82 6.78 -36.17
C VAL A 443 -23.86 5.73 -36.59
N GLU A 444 -24.98 5.67 -35.86
CA GLU A 444 -26.13 4.81 -36.18
C GLU A 444 -26.67 5.04 -37.60
N PRO A 445 -27.43 4.09 -38.19
CA PRO A 445 -28.12 4.29 -39.46
C PRO A 445 -28.93 5.60 -39.44
N GLY A 446 -28.51 6.58 -40.23
CA GLY A 446 -29.09 7.93 -40.21
C GLY A 446 -28.22 9.03 -39.59
N GLY A 447 -26.90 8.85 -39.47
CA GLY A 447 -25.98 9.98 -39.33
C GLY A 447 -25.82 10.60 -37.95
N LEU A 448 -26.42 9.97 -36.94
CA LEU A 448 -26.44 10.50 -35.59
C LEU A 448 -25.30 9.94 -34.75
N PRO A 449 -24.59 10.77 -33.96
CA PRO A 449 -23.60 10.27 -33.02
C PRO A 449 -24.27 9.30 -32.05
N ALA A 450 -23.68 8.13 -31.88
CA ALA A 450 -24.15 7.13 -30.93
C ALA A 450 -24.26 7.78 -29.54
N PRO A 451 -25.34 7.49 -28.79
CA PRO A 451 -25.43 7.93 -27.41
C PRO A 451 -24.22 7.44 -26.64
N ILE A 452 -23.63 8.33 -25.84
CA ILE A 452 -22.46 7.98 -25.04
C ILE A 452 -22.88 7.68 -23.60
N HIS A 453 -22.04 6.90 -22.92
CA HIS A 453 -22.20 6.60 -21.50
C HIS A 453 -23.46 5.80 -21.15
N THR A 454 -23.98 4.95 -22.03
CA THR A 454 -25.20 4.18 -21.70
C THR A 454 -24.96 3.20 -20.56
N LYS A 455 -25.91 3.12 -19.62
CA LYS A 455 -25.90 2.19 -18.49
C LYS A 455 -27.33 1.84 -18.07
N PRO A 456 -27.55 0.73 -17.35
CA PRO A 456 -28.82 0.50 -16.67
C PRO A 456 -29.03 1.55 -15.57
N ALA A 457 -30.25 2.04 -15.43
CA ALA A 457 -30.63 2.99 -14.39
C ALA A 457 -30.46 2.33 -13.01
N PRO A 458 -29.69 2.94 -12.08
CA PRO A 458 -29.45 2.33 -10.77
C PRO A 458 -30.68 2.36 -9.86
N ALA A 459 -31.63 3.26 -10.12
CA ALA A 459 -32.87 3.44 -9.39
C ALA A 459 -33.93 4.09 -10.31
N ASP A 460 -35.18 4.09 -9.85
CA ASP A 460 -36.26 4.80 -10.52
C ASP A 460 -35.93 6.29 -10.63
N SER A 461 -36.16 6.87 -11.81
CA SER A 461 -35.83 8.26 -12.13
C SER A 461 -36.75 8.80 -13.22
N THR A 462 -36.53 10.04 -13.65
CA THR A 462 -37.25 10.64 -14.78
C THR A 462 -36.26 11.10 -15.84
N CYS A 463 -36.58 10.86 -17.11
CA CYS A 463 -35.77 11.29 -18.24
C CYS A 463 -35.68 12.82 -18.26
N SER A 464 -34.47 13.36 -18.28
CA SER A 464 -34.27 14.81 -18.23
C SER A 464 -34.78 15.57 -19.47
N LEU A 465 -35.07 14.86 -20.57
CA LEU A 465 -35.60 15.48 -21.79
C LEU A 465 -37.13 15.37 -21.91
N CYS A 466 -37.69 14.17 -21.79
CA CYS A 466 -39.14 13.96 -21.98
C CYS A 466 -39.94 13.85 -20.68
N ALA A 467 -39.28 13.89 -19.52
CA ALA A 467 -39.86 13.69 -18.19
C ALA A 467 -40.57 12.32 -17.99
N ALA A 468 -40.43 11.37 -18.93
CA ALA A 468 -40.96 10.03 -18.76
C ALA A 468 -40.27 9.34 -17.58
N HIS A 469 -41.05 8.54 -16.84
CA HIS A 469 -40.51 7.65 -15.82
C HIS A 469 -39.51 6.68 -16.45
N VAL A 470 -38.42 6.44 -15.73
CA VAL A 470 -37.38 5.48 -16.06
C VAL A 470 -37.24 4.53 -14.89
N ALA A 471 -37.59 3.26 -15.08
CA ALA A 471 -37.50 2.26 -14.03
C ALA A 471 -36.05 1.81 -13.80
N ALA A 472 -35.72 1.38 -12.58
CA ALA A 472 -34.44 0.75 -12.28
C ALA A 472 -34.15 -0.42 -13.26
N GLY A 473 -32.95 -0.46 -13.81
CA GLY A 473 -32.52 -1.44 -14.82
C GLY A 473 -32.74 -1.02 -16.27
N GLU A 474 -33.58 -0.03 -16.56
CA GLU A 474 -33.77 0.46 -17.93
C GLU A 474 -32.52 1.20 -18.46
N THR A 475 -32.28 1.11 -19.77
CA THR A 475 -31.14 1.81 -20.38
C THR A 475 -31.34 3.32 -20.31
N ILE A 476 -30.39 3.98 -19.66
CA ILE A 476 -30.19 5.42 -19.68
C ILE A 476 -28.85 5.75 -20.33
N GLY A 477 -28.69 6.98 -20.78
CA GLY A 477 -27.47 7.44 -21.44
C GLY A 477 -27.38 8.96 -21.44
N ARG A 478 -26.25 9.48 -21.90
CA ARG A 478 -26.06 10.92 -22.08
C ARG A 478 -25.75 11.22 -23.54
N MET A 479 -26.10 12.43 -23.95
CA MET A 479 -25.62 12.96 -25.21
C MET A 479 -24.14 13.35 -25.09
N PRO A 480 -23.37 13.34 -26.19
CA PRO A 480 -22.03 13.88 -26.22
C PRO A 480 -21.94 15.24 -25.54
N ARG A 481 -20.96 15.37 -24.63
CA ARG A 481 -20.80 16.59 -23.82
C ARG A 481 -20.75 17.80 -24.75
N PRO A 482 -21.72 18.72 -24.68
CA PRO A 482 -21.66 19.92 -25.48
C PRO A 482 -20.42 20.72 -25.05
N ARG A 483 -19.76 21.41 -25.99
CA ARG A 483 -18.59 22.22 -25.65
C ARG A 483 -19.01 23.30 -24.62
N PRO A 484 -18.18 23.64 -23.62
CA PRO A 484 -18.47 24.77 -22.75
C PRO A 484 -18.90 26.01 -23.56
N PRO A 485 -19.90 26.78 -23.09
CA PRO A 485 -20.41 26.87 -21.72
C PRO A 485 -21.65 26.01 -21.39
N PHE A 486 -22.01 25.04 -22.22
CA PHE A 486 -23.19 24.21 -21.97
C PHE A 486 -22.94 23.17 -20.87
N HIS A 487 -23.85 23.04 -19.90
CA HIS A 487 -23.89 21.88 -19.01
C HIS A 487 -24.28 20.63 -19.80
N SER A 488 -23.98 19.44 -19.28
CA SER A 488 -24.50 18.22 -19.91
C SER A 488 -25.98 18.06 -19.56
N ILE A 489 -26.74 17.48 -20.49
CA ILE A 489 -28.08 16.98 -20.14
C ILE A 489 -27.87 15.78 -19.22
N ALA A 490 -28.59 15.73 -18.11
CA ALA A 490 -28.62 14.57 -17.23
C ALA A 490 -29.18 13.32 -17.97
N TRP A 491 -29.26 12.20 -17.26
CA TRP A 491 -29.58 10.91 -17.86
C TRP A 491 -30.88 10.92 -18.68
N LEU A 492 -30.77 10.50 -19.94
CA LEU A 492 -31.88 10.36 -20.88
C LEU A 492 -32.33 8.91 -20.95
N CYS A 493 -33.62 8.66 -21.09
CA CYS A 493 -34.15 7.32 -21.33
C CYS A 493 -33.82 6.80 -22.73
N ALA A 494 -33.83 5.48 -22.91
CA ALA A 494 -33.69 4.82 -24.21
C ALA A 494 -34.61 5.42 -25.29
N HIS A 495 -35.86 5.73 -24.96
CA HIS A 495 -36.80 6.36 -25.89
C HIS A 495 -36.31 7.72 -26.41
N CYS A 496 -35.69 8.56 -25.57
CA CYS A 496 -35.10 9.84 -26.00
C CYS A 496 -33.78 9.67 -26.76
N LEU A 497 -33.01 8.62 -26.44
CA LEU A 497 -31.73 8.35 -27.07
C LEU A 497 -31.89 7.74 -28.47
N TYR A 498 -32.83 6.82 -28.64
CA TYR A 498 -33.00 6.00 -29.84
C TYR A 498 -34.31 6.30 -30.58
N ASP A 499 -35.46 6.04 -29.94
CA ASP A 499 -36.76 6.02 -30.63
C ASP A 499 -37.17 7.38 -31.19
N ARG A 500 -36.96 8.45 -30.41
CA ARG A 500 -37.27 9.83 -30.79
C ARG A 500 -36.46 10.34 -31.98
N ARG A 501 -35.36 9.68 -32.31
CA ARG A 501 -34.50 10.04 -33.44
C ARG A 501 -34.89 9.30 -34.71
N ALA A 502 -35.37 8.07 -34.59
CA ALA A 502 -35.92 7.30 -35.70
C ALA A 502 -37.34 7.75 -36.08
N LYS A 503 -38.14 8.17 -35.09
CA LYS A 503 -39.54 8.62 -35.26
C LYS A 503 -39.76 9.95 -34.54
N PRO A 504 -39.11 11.04 -35.02
CA PRO A 504 -39.21 12.34 -34.38
C PRO A 504 -40.64 12.88 -34.47
N ARG A 505 -41.07 13.60 -33.43
CA ARG A 505 -42.27 14.46 -33.49
C ARG A 505 -41.84 15.89 -33.79
N LEU A 506 -42.77 16.74 -34.20
CA LEU A 506 -42.45 18.14 -34.48
C LEU A 506 -41.86 18.85 -33.24
N THR A 507 -42.43 18.60 -32.05
CA THR A 507 -41.85 19.06 -30.77
C THR A 507 -40.36 18.73 -30.63
N ASP A 508 -39.92 17.54 -31.03
CA ASP A 508 -38.51 17.12 -30.89
C ASP A 508 -37.59 17.89 -31.82
N VAL A 509 -38.05 18.13 -33.05
CA VAL A 509 -37.31 18.91 -34.05
C VAL A 509 -37.23 20.38 -33.63
N LEU A 510 -38.32 20.96 -33.13
CA LEU A 510 -38.36 22.34 -32.65
C LEU A 510 -37.42 22.56 -31.46
N LEU A 511 -37.42 21.65 -30.48
CA LEU A 511 -36.49 21.70 -29.36
C LEU A 511 -35.04 21.60 -29.85
N ARG A 512 -34.75 20.74 -30.83
CA ARG A 512 -33.39 20.64 -31.40
C ARG A 512 -32.94 21.91 -32.11
N VAL A 513 -33.80 22.49 -32.95
CA VAL A 513 -33.53 23.79 -33.59
C VAL A 513 -33.23 24.83 -32.52
N PHE A 514 -34.08 24.92 -31.50
CA PHE A 514 -33.88 25.82 -30.37
C PHE A 514 -32.52 25.60 -29.68
N HIS A 515 -32.15 24.36 -29.39
CA HIS A 515 -30.87 24.03 -28.73
C HIS A 515 -29.65 24.45 -29.55
N HIS A 516 -29.62 24.15 -30.85
CA HIS A 516 -28.49 24.53 -31.70
C HIS A 516 -28.43 26.04 -31.95
N VAL A 517 -29.58 26.69 -32.12
CA VAL A 517 -29.61 28.14 -32.25
C VAL A 517 -29.15 28.79 -30.95
N PHE A 518 -29.66 28.35 -29.80
CA PHE A 518 -29.24 28.81 -28.47
C PHE A 518 -27.74 28.71 -28.30
N SER A 519 -27.17 27.57 -28.71
CA SER A 519 -25.75 27.27 -28.53
C SER A 519 -24.80 28.16 -29.34
N GLY A 520 -25.34 29.06 -30.16
CA GLY A 520 -24.56 29.90 -31.06
C GLY A 520 -24.06 29.13 -32.29
N SER A 521 -24.56 27.91 -32.52
CA SER A 521 -24.23 27.16 -33.72
C SER A 521 -24.70 27.92 -34.95
N THR A 522 -23.86 27.97 -35.98
CA THR A 522 -24.23 28.53 -37.28
C THR A 522 -25.15 27.59 -38.06
N THR A 523 -25.18 26.31 -37.69
CA THR A 523 -25.99 25.28 -38.34
C THR A 523 -26.72 24.40 -37.33
N VAL A 524 -27.85 23.84 -37.74
CA VAL A 524 -28.70 22.89 -37.02
C VAL A 524 -28.64 21.57 -37.77
N PRO A 525 -27.93 20.55 -37.25
CA PRO A 525 -27.92 19.23 -37.83
C PRO A 525 -29.28 18.54 -37.62
N LEU A 526 -29.91 18.13 -38.71
CA LEU A 526 -31.12 17.30 -38.73
C LEU A 526 -30.83 16.00 -39.48
N ASN A 527 -31.36 14.87 -39.01
CA ASN A 527 -31.36 13.66 -39.83
C ASN A 527 -32.51 13.69 -40.86
N THR A 528 -32.56 12.71 -41.76
CA THR A 528 -33.59 12.63 -42.80
C THR A 528 -35.02 12.58 -42.23
N ALA A 529 -35.25 11.88 -41.11
CA ALA A 529 -36.56 11.77 -40.49
C ALA A 529 -37.02 13.09 -39.86
N GLU A 530 -36.12 13.79 -39.15
CA GLU A 530 -36.35 15.08 -38.52
C GLU A 530 -36.64 16.15 -39.57
N ALA A 531 -35.89 16.13 -40.66
CA ALA A 531 -36.10 17.03 -41.79
C ALA A 531 -37.44 16.79 -42.48
N ARG A 532 -37.85 15.53 -42.68
CA ARG A 532 -39.19 15.21 -43.22
C ARG A 532 -40.29 15.77 -42.35
N VAL A 533 -40.20 15.62 -41.03
CA VAL A 533 -41.17 16.17 -40.09
C VAL A 533 -41.24 17.70 -40.17
N MET A 534 -40.08 18.37 -40.24
CA MET A 534 -40.04 19.83 -40.39
C MET A 534 -40.58 20.30 -41.75
N CYS A 535 -40.24 19.60 -42.83
CA CYS A 535 -40.70 19.89 -44.18
C CYS A 535 -42.21 19.68 -44.32
N GLU A 536 -42.76 18.60 -43.75
CA GLU A 536 -44.20 18.32 -43.72
C GLU A 536 -44.94 19.42 -42.94
N ALA A 537 -44.42 19.84 -41.79
CA ALA A 537 -45.00 20.95 -41.05
C ALA A 537 -45.00 22.26 -41.86
N LEU A 538 -43.89 22.55 -42.55
CA LEU A 538 -43.73 23.76 -43.38
C LEU A 538 -44.62 23.76 -44.62
N SER A 539 -45.02 22.60 -45.14
CA SER A 539 -45.94 22.50 -46.29
C SER A 539 -47.34 23.11 -46.01
N ARG A 540 -47.67 23.34 -44.73
CA ARG A 540 -48.90 23.98 -44.28
C ARG A 540 -48.80 25.52 -44.29
N VAL A 541 -47.60 26.07 -44.45
CA VAL A 541 -47.36 27.51 -44.56
C VAL A 541 -47.78 27.98 -45.96
N PRO A 542 -48.57 29.06 -46.10
CA PRO A 542 -48.95 29.59 -47.40
C PRO A 542 -47.73 29.87 -48.30
N ALA A 543 -47.81 29.44 -49.56
CA ALA A 543 -46.70 29.51 -50.52
C ALA A 543 -46.29 30.94 -50.90
N GLU A 544 -47.12 31.94 -50.63
CA GLU A 544 -46.92 33.35 -51.04
C GLU A 544 -45.99 34.15 -50.11
N THR A 545 -45.15 33.51 -49.28
CA THR A 545 -44.22 34.26 -48.43
C THR A 545 -43.03 34.80 -49.23
N GLU A 546 -42.71 36.08 -49.07
CA GLU A 546 -41.52 36.72 -49.65
C GLU A 546 -40.24 36.50 -48.81
N ASP A 547 -40.30 35.74 -47.71
CA ASP A 547 -39.16 35.47 -46.83
C ASP A 547 -38.11 34.57 -47.50
N GLU A 548 -37.00 35.17 -47.93
CA GLU A 548 -35.84 34.48 -48.53
C GLU A 548 -35.25 33.40 -47.62
N GLN A 549 -35.18 33.65 -46.30
CA GLN A 549 -34.60 32.71 -45.35
C GLN A 549 -35.50 31.48 -45.18
N LEU A 550 -36.82 31.65 -45.28
CA LEU A 550 -37.74 30.51 -45.29
C LEU A 550 -37.58 29.67 -46.56
N ARG A 551 -37.46 30.31 -47.73
CA ARG A 551 -37.24 29.60 -49.00
C ARG A 551 -35.93 28.82 -48.99
N GLU A 552 -34.87 29.43 -48.47
CA GLU A 552 -33.58 28.76 -48.24
C GLU A 552 -33.75 27.53 -47.32
N ALA A 553 -34.52 27.66 -46.23
CA ALA A 553 -34.77 26.55 -45.31
C ALA A 553 -35.48 25.38 -45.99
N ILE A 554 -36.55 25.66 -46.73
CA ILE A 554 -37.33 24.65 -47.46
C ILE A 554 -36.46 23.97 -48.50
N ALA A 555 -35.71 24.73 -49.32
CA ALA A 555 -34.81 24.18 -50.33
C ALA A 555 -33.73 23.28 -49.72
N ALA A 556 -33.13 23.69 -48.60
CA ALA A 556 -32.14 22.89 -47.88
C ALA A 556 -32.73 21.59 -47.33
N LEU A 557 -33.94 21.62 -46.77
CA LEU A 557 -34.64 20.43 -46.28
C LEU A 557 -34.94 19.45 -47.41
N HIS A 558 -35.50 19.92 -48.53
CA HIS A 558 -35.77 19.08 -49.71
C HIS A 558 -34.49 18.44 -50.25
N THR A 559 -33.45 19.24 -50.47
CA THR A 559 -32.16 18.75 -50.98
C THR A 559 -31.57 17.68 -50.06
N GLY A 560 -31.63 17.89 -48.73
CA GLY A 560 -31.13 16.92 -47.76
C GLY A 560 -31.96 15.63 -47.70
N ILE A 561 -33.28 15.73 -47.85
CA ILE A 561 -34.20 14.58 -47.90
C ILE A 561 -33.95 13.75 -49.17
N ASP A 562 -33.85 14.39 -50.33
CA ASP A 562 -33.65 13.74 -51.63
C ASP A 562 -32.29 13.06 -51.72
N ALA A 563 -31.25 13.68 -51.16
CA ALA A 563 -29.91 13.09 -51.08
C ALA A 563 -29.81 11.93 -50.07
N ASN A 564 -30.86 11.68 -49.27
CA ASN A 564 -30.85 10.75 -48.13
C ASN A 564 -29.62 10.98 -47.23
N ALA A 565 -29.28 12.25 -47.00
CA ALA A 565 -28.10 12.63 -46.25
C ALA A 565 -28.22 12.12 -44.81
N THR A 566 -27.15 11.52 -44.31
CA THR A 566 -27.07 11.02 -42.93
C THR A 566 -27.29 12.16 -41.93
N ALA A 567 -26.70 13.33 -42.16
CA ALA A 567 -27.03 14.54 -41.42
C ALA A 567 -27.04 15.74 -42.39
N MET A 568 -28.11 16.53 -42.38
CA MET A 568 -28.19 17.79 -43.10
C MET A 568 -27.94 18.97 -42.16
N LEU A 569 -27.20 19.96 -42.64
CA LEU A 569 -26.86 21.15 -41.86
C LEU A 569 -27.74 22.31 -42.31
N LEU A 570 -28.78 22.60 -41.55
CA LEU A 570 -29.65 23.76 -41.81
C LEU A 570 -29.04 25.01 -41.17
N ASN A 571 -28.74 26.05 -41.93
CA ASN A 571 -28.23 27.30 -41.38
C ASN A 571 -29.17 27.87 -40.30
N SER A 572 -28.62 28.50 -39.27
CA SER A 572 -29.40 28.94 -38.10
C SER A 572 -30.44 30.02 -38.42
N ARG A 573 -30.15 30.95 -39.35
CA ARG A 573 -31.12 31.96 -39.80
C ARG A 573 -32.31 31.33 -40.56
N PRO A 574 -32.09 30.48 -41.58
CA PRO A 574 -33.18 29.69 -42.17
C PRO A 574 -33.96 28.84 -41.17
N ALA A 575 -33.29 28.23 -40.19
CA ALA A 575 -33.96 27.46 -39.14
C ALA A 575 -34.89 28.34 -38.28
N ILE A 576 -34.46 29.55 -37.91
CA ILE A 576 -35.29 30.53 -37.18
C ILE A 576 -36.48 30.97 -38.03
N ALA A 577 -36.26 31.30 -39.31
CA ALA A 577 -37.32 31.68 -40.23
C ALA A 577 -38.39 30.58 -40.37
N ALA A 578 -37.95 29.31 -40.47
CA ALA A 578 -38.85 28.16 -40.48
C ALA A 578 -39.71 28.05 -39.21
N VAL A 579 -39.12 28.20 -38.02
CA VAL A 579 -39.88 28.20 -36.76
C VAL A 579 -40.89 29.36 -36.72
N ASN A 580 -40.48 30.55 -37.14
CA ASN A 580 -41.37 31.72 -37.18
C ASN A 580 -42.54 31.53 -38.15
N ALA A 581 -42.29 30.93 -39.31
CA ALA A 581 -43.32 30.60 -40.29
C ALA A 581 -44.30 29.54 -39.79
N LEU A 582 -43.83 28.53 -39.06
CA LEU A 582 -44.72 27.56 -38.42
C LEU A 582 -45.63 28.22 -37.38
N ARG A 583 -45.13 29.22 -36.63
CA ARG A 583 -45.94 29.93 -35.63
C ARG A 583 -47.15 30.63 -36.26
N THR A 584 -47.04 31.15 -37.48
CA THR A 584 -48.19 31.83 -38.14
C THR A 584 -49.28 30.86 -38.58
N THR A 585 -49.00 29.55 -38.62
CA THR A 585 -49.93 28.49 -39.05
C THR A 585 -50.36 27.55 -37.92
N THR A 586 -50.22 28.00 -36.67
CA THR A 586 -50.59 27.27 -35.44
C THR A 586 -51.96 26.55 -35.43
N PRO A 587 -53.05 27.02 -36.09
CA PRO A 587 -54.39 26.41 -35.97
C PRO A 587 -54.54 24.92 -36.37
N GLY A 588 -53.50 24.26 -36.90
CA GLY A 588 -53.53 22.84 -37.30
C GLY A 588 -52.55 21.90 -36.58
N LEU A 589 -51.97 22.32 -35.45
CA LEU A 589 -51.01 21.50 -34.70
C LEU A 589 -51.64 20.86 -33.45
N ASP A 590 -51.16 19.67 -33.06
CA ASP A 590 -51.52 19.03 -31.79
C ASP A 590 -51.20 19.98 -30.62
N GLY A 591 -52.03 19.93 -29.57
CA GLY A 591 -51.94 20.87 -28.45
C GLY A 591 -50.56 20.95 -27.80
N SER A 592 -49.82 19.83 -27.71
CA SER A 592 -48.45 19.84 -27.17
C SER A 592 -47.42 20.45 -28.12
N ASP A 593 -47.58 20.26 -29.42
CA ASP A 593 -46.69 20.80 -30.45
C ASP A 593 -46.90 22.30 -30.59
N ALA A 594 -48.15 22.77 -30.57
CA ALA A 594 -48.48 24.19 -30.58
C ALA A 594 -47.88 24.94 -29.38
N VAL A 595 -47.97 24.37 -28.17
CA VAL A 595 -47.39 24.97 -26.95
C VAL A 595 -45.87 25.05 -27.04
N THR A 596 -45.21 23.98 -27.52
CA THR A 596 -43.75 23.98 -27.67
C THR A 596 -43.31 24.97 -28.74
N LEU A 597 -43.99 24.99 -29.89
CA LEU A 597 -43.71 25.91 -30.98
C LEU A 597 -43.84 27.37 -30.54
N ALA A 598 -44.92 27.71 -29.83
CA ALA A 598 -45.12 29.06 -29.31
C ALA A 598 -43.97 29.46 -28.39
N ALA A 599 -43.58 28.58 -27.45
CA ALA A 599 -42.50 28.85 -26.51
C ALA A 599 -41.13 29.00 -27.20
N VAL A 600 -40.80 28.13 -28.17
CA VAL A 600 -39.54 28.21 -28.93
C VAL A 600 -39.51 29.50 -29.74
N ALA A 601 -40.56 29.80 -30.50
CA ALA A 601 -40.61 31.00 -31.34
C ALA A 601 -40.55 32.29 -30.50
N GLU A 602 -41.17 32.31 -29.32
CA GLU A 602 -41.06 33.42 -28.38
C GLU A 602 -39.61 33.64 -27.91
N HIS A 603 -38.87 32.58 -27.57
CA HIS A 603 -37.46 32.70 -27.17
C HIS A 603 -36.57 33.20 -28.30
N LEU A 604 -36.77 32.67 -29.52
CA LEU A 604 -36.03 33.12 -30.69
C LEU A 604 -36.28 34.62 -30.94
N ALA A 605 -37.53 35.07 -30.83
CA ALA A 605 -37.89 36.48 -30.95
C ALA A 605 -37.26 37.34 -29.83
N GLN A 606 -37.24 36.87 -28.58
CA GLN A 606 -36.60 37.58 -27.47
C GLN A 606 -35.11 37.80 -27.72
N TRP A 607 -34.39 36.83 -28.31
CA TRP A 607 -32.99 37.00 -28.66
C TRP A 607 -32.77 37.97 -29.83
N GLU A 608 -33.64 37.94 -30.84
CA GLU A 608 -33.53 38.87 -31.97
C GLU A 608 -33.86 40.31 -31.57
N GLN A 609 -34.88 40.49 -30.75
CA GLN A 609 -35.37 41.81 -30.34
C GLN A 609 -34.59 42.40 -29.17
N ASN A 610 -33.94 41.55 -28.37
CA ASN A 610 -33.21 41.95 -27.16
C ASN A 610 -34.00 42.98 -26.32
N PRO A 611 -35.20 42.63 -25.84
CA PRO A 611 -36.11 43.59 -25.21
C PRO A 611 -35.51 44.26 -23.96
N SER A 612 -34.53 43.61 -23.34
CA SER A 612 -33.82 44.10 -22.16
C SER A 612 -32.66 45.05 -22.49
N GLY A 613 -32.32 45.25 -23.78
CA GLY A 613 -31.25 46.15 -24.21
C GLY A 613 -29.86 45.73 -23.72
N LEU A 614 -29.65 44.44 -23.45
CA LEU A 614 -28.38 43.93 -22.94
C LEU A 614 -27.31 43.98 -24.04
N ASP A 615 -26.18 44.61 -23.75
CA ASP A 615 -25.05 44.69 -24.65
C ASP A 615 -24.35 43.31 -24.78
N PRO A 616 -24.31 42.70 -25.98
CA PRO A 616 -23.63 41.41 -26.19
C PRO A 616 -22.14 41.43 -25.85
N GLU A 617 -21.47 42.58 -25.94
CA GLU A 617 -20.02 42.70 -25.68
C GLU A 617 -19.65 42.55 -24.20
N GLN A 618 -20.63 42.68 -23.28
CA GLN A 618 -20.41 42.54 -21.83
C GLN A 618 -20.36 41.08 -21.35
N PHE A 619 -20.64 40.12 -22.22
CA PHE A 619 -20.69 38.70 -21.88
C PHE A 619 -19.51 37.97 -22.52
N ALA A 620 -18.97 36.95 -21.84
CA ALA A 620 -17.77 36.26 -22.34
C ALA A 620 -18.05 35.51 -23.66
N ASN A 621 -19.32 35.19 -23.93
CA ASN A 621 -19.76 34.55 -25.15
C ASN A 621 -21.26 34.80 -25.41
N ARG A 622 -21.70 34.46 -26.62
CA ARG A 622 -23.08 34.65 -27.09
C ARG A 622 -24.14 33.85 -26.29
N VAL A 623 -23.73 32.76 -25.65
CA VAL A 623 -24.64 31.91 -24.86
C VAL A 623 -25.02 32.61 -23.58
N GLU A 624 -24.02 33.13 -22.85
CA GLU A 624 -24.22 33.89 -21.62
C GLU A 624 -25.12 35.11 -21.85
N TRP A 625 -24.88 35.83 -22.97
CA TRP A 625 -25.75 36.93 -23.37
C TRP A 625 -27.19 36.46 -23.60
N ARG A 626 -27.43 35.41 -24.38
CA ARG A 626 -28.79 34.87 -24.63
C ARG A 626 -29.48 34.42 -23.35
N GLN A 627 -28.75 33.81 -22.42
CA GLN A 627 -29.27 33.45 -21.11
C GLN A 627 -29.67 34.68 -20.29
N ALA A 628 -28.85 35.74 -20.32
CA ALA A 628 -29.17 36.99 -19.65
C ALA A 628 -30.42 37.64 -20.25
N VAL A 629 -30.57 37.63 -21.58
CA VAL A 629 -31.79 38.11 -22.27
C VAL A 629 -33.03 37.35 -21.79
N LEU A 630 -32.97 36.01 -21.68
CA LEU A 630 -34.10 35.22 -21.17
C LEU A 630 -34.40 35.48 -19.69
N ARG A 631 -33.37 35.68 -18.85
CA ARG A 631 -33.54 35.98 -17.42
C ARG A 631 -34.19 37.34 -17.19
N CYS A 632 -33.94 38.30 -18.07
CA CYS A 632 -34.49 39.65 -18.00
C CYS A 632 -35.84 39.80 -18.73
N ALA A 633 -36.35 38.74 -19.38
CA ALA A 633 -37.66 38.77 -20.03
C ALA A 633 -38.78 38.85 -18.98
N SER A 634 -39.79 39.70 -19.25
CA SER A 634 -40.85 40.04 -18.30
C SER A 634 -41.83 38.90 -17.96
N ALA A 635 -41.85 37.83 -18.76
CA ALA A 635 -42.65 36.64 -18.53
C ALA A 635 -41.83 35.35 -18.77
N PRO A 636 -41.66 34.48 -17.77
CA PRO A 636 -41.00 33.19 -17.97
C PRO A 636 -41.91 32.25 -18.77
N THR A 637 -41.44 31.81 -19.93
CA THR A 637 -42.18 30.87 -20.78
C THR A 637 -42.21 29.46 -20.16
N ALA A 638 -43.02 28.56 -20.73
CA ALA A 638 -43.02 27.16 -20.35
C ALA A 638 -41.64 26.49 -20.49
N LEU A 639 -40.82 26.89 -21.46
CA LEU A 639 -39.45 26.38 -21.62
C LEU A 639 -38.51 26.99 -20.58
N SER A 640 -38.66 28.27 -20.26
CA SER A 640 -37.89 28.93 -19.20
C SER A 640 -38.14 28.28 -17.82
N LYS A 641 -39.38 27.87 -17.55
CA LYS A 641 -39.77 27.16 -16.31
C LYS A 641 -39.25 25.72 -16.22
N ARG A 642 -39.01 25.07 -17.37
CA ARG A 642 -38.41 23.73 -17.44
C ARG A 642 -36.89 23.76 -17.26
N GLY A 643 -36.30 24.96 -17.20
CA GLY A 643 -34.88 25.17 -17.45
C GLY A 643 -34.64 25.12 -18.96
N GLY A 644 -34.22 26.25 -19.55
CA GLY A 644 -33.64 26.25 -20.89
C GLY A 644 -32.33 25.44 -20.89
N PRO A 645 -31.62 25.34 -22.03
CA PRO A 645 -30.47 24.47 -22.12
C PRO A 645 -29.38 25.02 -21.20
N PHE A 646 -29.29 24.47 -20.00
CA PHE A 646 -28.11 24.54 -19.13
C PHE A 646 -27.92 25.79 -18.30
N TRP A 647 -28.85 26.09 -17.38
CA TRP A 647 -28.48 26.64 -16.07
C TRP A 647 -29.65 26.49 -15.09
N VAL A 648 -29.37 26.16 -13.82
CA VAL A 648 -30.24 26.42 -12.68
C VAL A 648 -29.61 27.54 -11.87
#